data_AF-A0A1S3VL05-F1
#
_entry.id   AF-A0A1S3VL05-F1
#
_cell.length_a   1.000
_cell.length_b   1.000
_cell.length_c   1.000
_cell.angle_alpha   90.00
_cell.angle_beta   90.00
_cell.angle_gamma   90.00
#
_symmetry.space_group_name_H-M   'P 1'
#
loop_
_entity.id
_entity.type
_entity.pdbx_description
1 polymer ?
#
loop_
_entity_poly.entity_id
_entity_poly.type
_entity_poly.pdbx_seq_one_letter_code
_entity_poly.pdbx_strand_id
1 'polypeptide(L)'
;MAFCGTAPTPVSGSSSLAYSPQNLSAKLILPVPLRFTGQFSNLVRKKSRGECCSSLRSAASASSMESPEDAPSTFSVCLEEELDHVIRFKMPDFRILDSVSIGLGGRSDEIVFEGVVKDSCSSLYGKRVVLRKLSTTQAKRRGKRAIEVLKKLVRRKLLYHSYSMQVHGYISLPASDDSDSFILVHGYHGSFSLRHWLERSDWLPTLEATLALDEESVRKVGEDRTGGPAVSRQLRLIRILMRDLLIGVNYLHSHGLAHTELTLENVHISPVDRHIKVGILGNAADFYKDGSKDSSLDNLDRREMMIAFDMRCVGFIMAKMVMRELMDPLVFAKFKSFLIKGYDPSCLRELMLEILGRSAPYGNTGLQILDRNWGAGWHLLSLLLATKPSQRISCLDALRHPFLCGPRWRVVSSMDIIRWGLGSTAVRITEEYIYRKPQRSRLAHFIDLMEMLNPHPKPKNWLDLLPGKWRLLYCTGKHVGLTLREPPLRVLVGDMHLTVTRESKLKANLSFDSDIGFSVMIGKYWPLDKAGKSGRLRVNSSFTLRAGRRLYLNQDKTTEKFFFGPSSNVDALAQKFKGKKWSKIIPFKEFPSSLPAAKLASGDIDVTMNLDDPLNQNTDTAKSVLQELRTQIPPEVFDLSKLVCGTYVDSRMLVLRGVNGSALLFTRSFMDRNSCS
;
A
#
# COMPACT_ATOMS: atom_id res chain seq x y z
N MET A 1 -2.61 42.24 -22.31
CA MET A 1 -1.97 43.54 -22.02
C MET A 1 -0.59 43.29 -21.43
N ALA A 2 0.41 43.98 -22.00
CA ALA A 2 1.82 44.17 -21.60
C ALA A 2 2.67 42.96 -21.13
N PHE A 3 3.60 42.56 -22.01
CA PHE A 3 4.86 41.87 -21.72
C PHE A 3 5.98 42.90 -21.48
N CYS A 4 6.95 42.56 -20.60
CA CYS A 4 8.39 42.93 -20.60
C CYS A 4 8.94 42.62 -19.19
N GLY A 5 10.09 42.02 -18.90
CA GLY A 5 11.26 41.45 -19.60
C GLY A 5 12.24 40.98 -18.49
N THR A 6 12.82 39.77 -18.55
CA THR A 6 14.26 39.50 -18.84
C THR A 6 15.25 40.31 -17.97
N ALA A 7 16.28 39.81 -17.28
CA ALA A 7 16.93 38.50 -17.12
C ALA A 7 17.95 38.62 -15.92
N PRO A 8 19.09 37.88 -15.79
CA PRO A 8 19.46 37.22 -14.52
C PRO A 8 20.86 37.60 -13.94
N THR A 9 21.27 36.86 -12.89
CA THR A 9 22.66 36.56 -12.41
C THR A 9 23.13 37.29 -11.12
N PRO A 10 24.26 36.90 -10.47
CA PRO A 10 24.27 36.21 -9.17
C PRO A 10 25.21 36.90 -8.13
N VAL A 11 25.46 36.25 -6.97
CA VAL A 11 26.73 36.20 -6.17
C VAL A 11 26.50 36.24 -4.65
N SER A 12 27.42 35.55 -3.98
CA SER A 12 27.55 35.00 -2.64
C SER A 12 28.04 35.97 -1.54
N GLY A 13 27.75 35.60 -0.27
CA GLY A 13 28.48 35.97 0.96
C GLY A 13 28.07 37.31 1.58
N SER A 14 27.95 37.52 2.90
CA SER A 14 28.33 36.77 4.10
C SER A 14 27.74 37.50 5.34
N SER A 15 28.02 36.97 6.54
CA SER A 15 27.89 37.57 7.89
C SER A 15 26.53 37.62 8.61
N SER A 16 26.37 36.64 9.50
CA SER A 16 26.07 36.79 10.94
C SER A 16 25.27 37.99 11.43
N LEU A 17 24.10 37.72 12.01
CA LEU A 17 23.60 38.43 13.18
C LEU A 17 22.82 37.45 14.07
N ALA A 18 23.42 37.15 15.21
CA ALA A 18 22.83 36.37 16.29
C ALA A 18 21.76 37.22 16.99
N TYR A 19 20.56 36.68 17.12
CA TYR A 19 19.59 37.15 18.11
C TYR A 19 18.95 35.93 18.78
N SER A 20 19.32 35.72 20.04
CA SER A 20 18.53 34.92 20.97
C SER A 20 17.23 35.66 21.31
N PRO A 21 16.16 34.92 21.60
CA PRO A 21 15.33 35.29 22.73
C PRO A 21 15.22 34.16 23.74
N GLN A 22 15.36 34.57 24.99
CA GLN A 22 15.23 33.79 26.20
C GLN A 22 13.82 33.20 26.38
N ASN A 23 13.79 31.99 26.92
CA ASN A 23 12.86 31.45 27.92
C ASN A 23 11.48 32.12 28.05
N LEU A 24 10.45 31.37 27.62
CA LEU A 24 9.13 31.40 28.25
C LEU A 24 8.77 29.98 28.68
N SER A 25 8.85 29.75 30.00
CA SER A 25 8.45 28.53 30.67
C SER A 25 6.92 28.35 30.56
N ALA A 26 6.47 27.44 29.71
CA ALA A 26 5.10 26.94 29.75
C ALA A 26 5.03 25.78 30.75
N LYS A 27 4.50 26.08 31.94
CA LYS A 27 4.19 25.13 33.01
C LYS A 27 3.38 23.95 32.47
N LEU A 28 3.85 22.74 32.71
CA LEU A 28 3.08 21.50 32.58
C LEU A 28 1.89 21.56 33.55
N ILE A 29 0.67 21.62 33.02
CA ILE A 29 -0.55 21.45 33.81
C ILE A 29 -0.68 19.96 34.10
N LEU A 30 -0.39 19.59 35.35
CA LEU A 30 -0.63 18.28 35.94
C LEU A 30 -2.15 18.06 36.05
N PRO A 31 -2.74 16.95 35.56
CA PRO A 31 -4.14 16.66 35.85
C PRO A 31 -4.27 16.22 37.31
N VAL A 32 -5.11 16.96 38.04
CA VAL A 32 -5.51 16.70 39.43
C VAL A 32 -6.28 15.38 39.51
N PRO A 33 -5.95 14.46 40.43
CA PRO A 33 -6.74 13.25 40.64
C PRO A 33 -8.01 13.57 41.44
N LEU A 34 -9.17 13.24 40.88
CA LEU A 34 -10.44 13.15 41.60
C LEU A 34 -10.34 12.03 42.64
N ARG A 35 -10.40 12.40 43.94
CA ARG A 35 -10.45 11.45 45.07
C ARG A 35 -11.85 10.88 45.20
N PHE A 36 -11.98 9.56 45.10
CA PHE A 36 -13.14 8.84 45.62
C PHE A 36 -12.97 8.61 47.13
N THR A 37 -13.91 9.11 47.91
CA THR A 37 -14.03 8.88 49.35
C THR A 37 -14.64 7.51 49.63
N GLY A 38 -13.88 6.64 50.28
CA GLY A 38 -14.37 5.40 50.89
C GLY A 38 -13.57 5.14 52.15
N GLN A 39 -14.20 5.35 53.31
CA GLN A 39 -13.61 5.19 54.64
C GLN A 39 -13.23 3.73 54.90
N PHE A 40 -12.00 3.48 55.35
CA PHE A 40 -11.70 2.38 56.27
C PHE A 40 -10.66 2.85 57.30
N SER A 41 -10.95 2.51 58.54
CA SER A 41 -10.39 3.03 59.79
C SER A 41 -8.97 2.59 60.09
N ASN A 42 -8.24 3.48 60.75
CA ASN A 42 -6.91 3.33 61.29
C ASN A 42 -6.77 2.14 62.27
N LEU A 43 -5.62 1.46 62.23
CA LEU A 43 -4.96 1.04 63.46
C LEU A 43 -3.43 1.00 63.27
N VAL A 44 -2.77 1.79 64.10
CA VAL A 44 -1.32 2.00 64.18
C VAL A 44 -0.71 0.90 65.04
N ARG A 45 0.36 0.25 64.58
CA ARG A 45 1.51 -0.07 65.45
C ARG A 45 2.79 -0.29 64.65
N LYS A 46 3.71 0.66 64.77
CA LYS A 46 5.13 0.50 64.42
C LYS A 46 5.78 -0.51 65.38
N LYS A 47 6.64 -1.38 64.86
CA LYS A 47 8.01 -1.56 65.38
C LYS A 47 8.88 -2.23 64.31
N SER A 48 10.05 -1.62 64.12
CA SER A 48 11.09 -1.93 63.15
C SER A 48 12.25 -2.70 63.78
N ARG A 49 13.00 -3.36 62.89
CA ARG A 49 14.41 -3.79 62.96
C ARG A 49 14.76 -5.13 63.62
N GLY A 50 15.54 -5.88 62.86
CA GLY A 50 16.26 -7.10 63.22
C GLY A 50 16.78 -7.78 61.97
N GLU A 51 17.79 -7.20 61.32
CA GLU A 51 18.57 -7.83 60.25
C GLU A 51 19.37 -9.01 60.82
N CYS A 52 19.38 -10.14 60.12
CA CYS A 52 20.43 -11.14 60.24
C CYS A 52 20.65 -11.81 58.88
N CYS A 53 21.75 -11.44 58.24
CA CYS A 53 22.31 -12.18 57.11
C CYS A 53 23.06 -13.40 57.64
N SER A 54 22.91 -14.55 56.99
CA SER A 54 24.00 -15.53 56.93
C SER A 54 24.01 -16.22 55.56
N SER A 55 25.17 -16.10 54.93
CA SER A 55 25.60 -16.80 53.72
C SER A 55 26.07 -18.19 54.10
N LEU A 56 25.82 -19.20 53.26
CA LEU A 56 26.67 -20.39 53.18
C LEU A 56 26.78 -20.90 51.74
N ARG A 57 28.03 -21.20 51.38
CA ARG A 57 28.57 -21.60 50.08
C ARG A 57 28.54 -23.11 49.86
N SER A 58 28.53 -23.51 48.57
CA SER A 58 29.21 -24.66 47.91
C SER A 58 28.93 -26.09 48.42
N ALA A 59 28.94 -27.18 47.66
CA ALA A 59 29.67 -27.55 46.44
C ALA A 59 28.98 -28.75 45.73
N ALA A 60 29.48 -29.11 44.55
CA ALA A 60 28.92 -30.09 43.61
C ALA A 60 29.64 -31.47 43.59
N SER A 61 28.94 -32.47 43.00
CA SER A 61 29.42 -33.69 42.28
C SER A 61 30.10 -34.82 43.12
N ALA A 62 29.96 -36.13 42.86
CA ALA A 62 29.84 -36.93 41.61
C ALA A 62 29.49 -38.44 41.84
N SER A 63 28.93 -39.13 40.81
CA SER A 63 29.06 -40.56 40.37
C SER A 63 28.67 -41.75 41.29
N SER A 64 28.18 -42.96 40.91
CA SER A 64 27.71 -43.64 39.66
C SER A 64 27.38 -45.13 39.96
N MET A 65 26.37 -45.74 39.28
CA MET A 65 26.10 -47.21 38.99
C MET A 65 25.86 -48.18 40.19
N GLU A 66 25.05 -49.26 40.20
CA GLU A 66 24.24 -50.08 39.26
C GLU A 66 23.20 -50.95 40.07
N SER A 67 22.26 -51.63 39.38
CA SER A 67 20.96 -52.34 39.70
C SER A 67 20.97 -53.66 40.56
N PRO A 68 19.89 -54.51 40.75
CA PRO A 68 18.50 -54.59 40.19
C PRO A 68 17.31 -55.09 41.12
N GLU A 69 16.09 -55.18 40.54
CA GLU A 69 14.84 -55.97 40.89
C GLU A 69 14.09 -55.65 42.23
N ASP A 70 12.77 -55.41 42.36
CA ASP A 70 11.55 -56.10 41.86
C ASP A 70 10.26 -55.20 41.95
N ALA A 71 9.19 -55.58 41.24
CA ALA A 71 7.92 -54.85 40.93
C ALA A 71 6.85 -54.82 42.08
N PRO A 72 5.56 -54.42 41.85
CA PRO A 72 4.93 -53.33 41.08
C PRO A 72 3.99 -52.46 41.97
N SER A 73 3.84 -51.16 41.74
CA SER A 73 2.60 -50.47 42.17
C SER A 73 2.33 -49.15 41.46
N THR A 74 1.12 -49.09 40.88
CA THR A 74 0.28 -47.90 40.67
C THR A 74 0.80 -46.84 39.69
N PHE A 75 0.32 -46.97 38.44
CA PHE A 75 0.29 -45.91 37.44
C PHE A 75 -0.35 -44.62 38.01
N SER A 76 0.49 -43.71 38.44
CA SER A 76 0.21 -42.27 38.53
C SER A 76 1.51 -41.54 38.22
N VAL A 77 1.99 -41.70 36.98
CA VAL A 77 3.08 -40.87 36.46
C VAL A 77 2.54 -39.44 36.38
N CYS A 78 2.96 -38.67 37.38
CA CYS A 78 2.84 -37.23 37.45
C CYS A 78 3.51 -36.64 36.20
N LEU A 79 2.72 -36.19 35.24
CA LEU A 79 3.13 -35.36 34.10
C LEU A 79 3.53 -33.95 34.60
N GLU A 80 4.54 -33.85 35.47
CA GLU A 80 5.03 -32.58 36.00
C GLU A 80 6.40 -32.14 35.47
N GLU A 81 7.04 -32.89 34.57
CA GLU A 81 8.39 -32.55 34.06
C GLU A 81 8.44 -31.73 32.74
N GLU A 82 7.36 -31.07 32.29
CA GLU A 82 7.36 -30.26 31.04
C GLU A 82 7.05 -28.75 31.21
N LEU A 83 7.12 -28.19 32.42
CA LEU A 83 6.69 -26.81 32.72
C LEU A 83 7.80 -25.73 32.84
N ASP A 84 9.07 -26.07 32.66
CA ASP A 84 10.23 -25.24 33.06
C ASP A 84 10.44 -23.86 32.38
N HIS A 85 9.61 -23.45 31.41
CA HIS A 85 9.85 -22.22 30.63
C HIS A 85 8.72 -21.19 30.63
N VAL A 86 7.60 -21.47 31.31
CA VAL A 86 6.46 -20.53 31.40
C VAL A 86 6.14 -20.27 32.86
N ILE A 87 6.23 -19.00 33.27
CA ILE A 87 5.99 -18.61 34.65
C ILE A 87 4.49 -18.55 34.92
N ARG A 88 4.03 -19.33 35.92
CA ARG A 88 2.69 -19.21 36.48
C ARG A 88 2.73 -18.24 37.65
N PHE A 89 2.09 -17.09 37.51
CA PHE A 89 2.01 -16.07 38.55
C PHE A 89 0.75 -16.24 39.39
N LYS A 90 0.76 -15.67 40.60
CA LYS A 90 -0.41 -15.50 41.46
C LYS A 90 -0.88 -14.04 41.38
N MET A 91 -2.19 -13.81 41.52
CA MET A 91 -2.74 -12.45 41.51
C MET A 91 -2.11 -11.49 42.55
N PRO A 92 -1.78 -11.94 43.79
CA PRO A 92 -1.10 -11.10 44.78
C PRO A 92 0.31 -10.63 44.39
N ASP A 93 0.93 -11.27 43.40
CA ASP A 93 2.26 -10.91 42.90
C ASP A 93 2.23 -9.55 42.17
N PHE A 94 1.05 -8.99 41.90
CA PHE A 94 0.87 -7.74 41.18
C PHE A 94 0.18 -6.67 42.03
N ARG A 95 0.66 -5.43 41.89
CA ARG A 95 -0.09 -4.23 42.27
C ARG A 95 -0.85 -3.72 41.04
N ILE A 96 -2.17 -3.90 41.02
CA ILE A 96 -3.02 -3.34 39.95
C ILE A 96 -3.01 -1.81 40.05
N LEU A 97 -2.93 -1.14 38.91
CA LEU A 97 -3.04 0.32 38.80
C LEU A 97 -4.48 0.69 38.42
N ASP A 98 -4.94 1.85 38.91
CA ASP A 98 -6.32 2.33 38.71
C ASP A 98 -6.60 2.85 37.29
N SER A 99 -5.58 2.85 36.42
CA SER A 99 -5.69 3.33 35.05
C SER A 99 -5.16 2.32 34.03
N VAL A 100 -5.81 2.30 32.88
CA VAL A 100 -5.43 1.51 31.70
C VAL A 100 -5.14 2.49 30.58
N SER A 101 -3.98 2.39 29.96
CA SER A 101 -3.64 3.19 28.79
C SER A 101 -4.67 2.96 27.69
N ILE A 102 -5.27 4.04 27.18
CA ILE A 102 -6.39 4.04 26.20
C ILE A 102 -6.12 3.10 25.00
N GLY A 103 -4.86 2.99 24.56
CA GLY A 103 -4.51 2.16 23.41
C GLY A 103 -4.12 0.70 23.70
N LEU A 104 -4.31 0.23 24.93
CA LEU A 104 -4.26 -1.20 25.29
C LEU A 104 -5.64 -1.88 25.17
N GLY A 105 -6.64 -1.18 24.61
CA GLY A 105 -8.02 -1.67 24.46
C GLY A 105 -8.08 -3.13 24.01
N GLY A 106 -8.69 -3.95 24.87
CA GLY A 106 -9.00 -5.35 24.56
C GLY A 106 -10.13 -5.43 23.55
N ARG A 107 -10.28 -6.60 22.94
CA ARG A 107 -11.51 -6.95 22.23
C ARG A 107 -12.69 -6.94 23.20
N SER A 108 -13.92 -6.99 22.69
CA SER A 108 -15.13 -7.08 23.53
C SER A 108 -15.11 -8.28 24.49
N ASP A 109 -14.27 -9.29 24.26
CA ASP A 109 -14.09 -10.47 25.09
C ASP A 109 -12.87 -10.41 26.06
N GLU A 110 -12.21 -9.26 26.19
CA GLU A 110 -10.99 -9.08 26.98
C GLU A 110 -11.07 -7.86 27.91
N ILE A 111 -10.64 -8.02 29.16
CA ILE A 111 -10.47 -6.90 30.11
C ILE A 111 -8.98 -6.74 30.40
N VAL A 112 -8.46 -5.52 30.24
CA VAL A 112 -7.03 -5.23 30.37
C VAL A 112 -6.77 -4.41 31.62
N PHE A 113 -5.75 -4.78 32.38
CA PHE A 113 -5.28 -4.06 33.56
C PHE A 113 -3.79 -3.76 33.43
N GLU A 114 -3.34 -2.64 33.98
CA GLU A 114 -1.92 -2.39 34.21
C GLU A 114 -1.54 -2.83 35.62
N GLY A 115 -0.35 -3.41 35.76
CA GLY A 115 0.15 -3.85 37.06
C GLY A 115 1.65 -3.65 37.20
N VAL A 116 2.12 -3.60 38.45
CA VAL A 116 3.55 -3.63 38.80
C VAL A 116 3.83 -4.92 39.55
N VAL A 117 4.86 -5.67 39.14
CA VAL A 117 5.24 -6.91 39.80
C VAL A 117 5.88 -6.60 41.16
N LYS A 118 5.32 -7.18 42.22
CA LYS A 118 5.76 -7.05 43.62
C LYS A 118 6.63 -8.20 44.09
N ASP A 119 6.64 -9.32 43.39
CA ASP A 119 7.45 -10.47 43.77
C ASP A 119 8.95 -10.18 43.57
N SER A 120 9.67 -10.02 44.69
CA SER A 120 11.11 -9.75 44.74
C SER A 120 11.97 -10.91 44.23
N CYS A 121 11.41 -12.12 44.18
CA CYS A 121 12.10 -13.30 43.64
C CYS A 121 11.97 -13.41 42.11
N SER A 122 11.09 -12.60 41.49
CA SER A 122 10.91 -12.60 40.04
C SER A 122 11.92 -11.69 39.32
N SER A 123 12.34 -12.08 38.13
CA SER A 123 13.16 -11.24 37.22
C SER A 123 12.43 -9.98 36.70
N LEU A 124 11.15 -9.84 37.07
CA LEU A 124 10.26 -8.76 36.69
C LEU A 124 9.96 -7.81 37.87
N TYR A 125 10.58 -8.00 39.04
CA TYR A 125 10.35 -7.14 40.20
C TYR A 125 10.45 -5.65 39.87
N GLY A 126 9.42 -4.88 40.26
CA GLY A 126 9.32 -3.45 40.00
C GLY A 126 9.01 -3.05 38.56
N LYS A 127 8.92 -4.00 37.61
CA LYS A 127 8.55 -3.70 36.21
C LYS A 127 7.03 -3.58 36.08
N ARG A 128 6.62 -2.68 35.17
CA ARG A 128 5.23 -2.57 34.72
C ARG A 128 4.92 -3.69 33.73
N VAL A 129 3.75 -4.29 33.89
CA VAL A 129 3.20 -5.35 33.05
C VAL A 129 1.75 -5.06 32.73
N VAL A 130 1.24 -5.74 31.70
CA VAL A 130 -0.16 -5.70 31.32
C VAL A 130 -0.78 -7.07 31.57
N LEU A 131 -1.92 -7.07 32.26
CA LEU A 131 -2.70 -8.24 32.61
C LEU A 131 -3.95 -8.26 31.73
N ARG A 132 -4.09 -9.24 30.84
CA ARG A 132 -5.28 -9.41 30.00
C ARG A 132 -6.14 -10.55 30.52
N LYS A 133 -7.26 -10.21 31.15
CA LYS A 133 -8.28 -11.18 31.60
C LYS A 133 -9.15 -11.58 30.41
N LEU A 134 -9.16 -12.86 30.10
CA LEU A 134 -9.85 -13.45 28.96
C LEU A 134 -11.17 -14.08 29.43
N SER A 135 -12.29 -13.50 29.01
CA SER A 135 -13.61 -13.85 29.53
C SER A 135 -14.24 -15.02 28.76
N THR A 136 -14.20 -14.99 27.43
CA THR A 136 -14.85 -15.99 26.58
C THR A 136 -14.00 -17.25 26.40
N THR A 137 -14.63 -18.38 26.07
CA THR A 137 -13.93 -19.64 25.73
C THR A 137 -12.95 -19.46 24.57
N GLN A 138 -13.32 -18.66 23.57
CA GLN A 138 -12.45 -18.34 22.44
C GLN A 138 -11.24 -17.51 22.86
N ALA A 139 -11.42 -16.46 23.68
CA ALA A 139 -10.32 -15.67 24.22
C ALA A 139 -9.35 -16.54 25.02
N LYS A 140 -9.88 -17.39 25.92
CA LYS A 140 -9.07 -18.32 26.73
C LYS A 140 -8.24 -19.26 25.84
N ARG A 141 -8.83 -19.81 24.76
CA ARG A 141 -8.08 -20.62 23.79
C ARG A 141 -6.95 -19.84 23.13
N ARG A 142 -7.17 -18.58 22.73
CA ARG A 142 -6.13 -17.70 22.17
C ARG A 142 -4.99 -17.45 23.18
N GLY A 143 -5.35 -17.20 24.44
CA GLY A 143 -4.38 -17.02 25.52
C GLY A 143 -3.51 -18.25 25.77
N LYS A 144 -4.13 -19.44 25.85
CA LYS A 144 -3.41 -20.71 25.99
C LYS A 144 -2.46 -20.97 24.81
N ARG A 145 -2.92 -20.74 23.58
CA ARG A 145 -2.09 -20.85 22.37
C ARG A 145 -0.91 -19.88 22.36
N ALA A 146 -1.07 -18.65 22.85
CA ALA A 146 0.05 -17.70 22.95
C ALA A 146 1.19 -18.26 23.82
N ILE A 147 0.85 -19.00 24.87
CA ILE A 147 1.80 -19.67 25.74
C ILE A 147 2.44 -20.88 25.06
N GLU A 148 1.67 -21.66 24.31
CA GLU A 148 2.22 -22.77 23.51
C GLU A 148 3.24 -22.27 22.48
N VAL A 149 2.94 -21.14 21.81
CA VAL A 149 3.87 -20.49 20.88
C VAL A 149 5.13 -20.02 21.62
N LEU A 150 5.00 -19.44 22.81
CA LEU A 150 6.14 -19.10 23.65
C LEU A 150 7.00 -20.32 23.99
N LYS A 151 6.39 -21.42 24.43
CA LYS A 151 7.09 -22.68 24.71
C LYS A 151 7.87 -23.17 23.48
N LYS A 152 7.25 -23.11 22.29
CA LYS A 152 7.90 -23.50 21.03
C LYS A 152 9.08 -22.60 20.68
N LEU A 153 8.95 -21.28 20.84
CA LEU A 153 10.05 -20.34 20.58
C LEU A 153 11.23 -20.59 21.52
N VAL A 154 10.97 -20.80 22.81
CA VAL A 154 12.01 -21.10 23.80
C VAL A 154 12.69 -22.44 23.51
N ARG A 155 11.93 -23.49 23.15
CA ARG A 155 12.49 -24.79 22.72
C ARG A 155 13.45 -24.67 21.53
N ARG A 156 13.22 -23.71 20.63
CA ARG A 156 14.09 -23.40 19.48
C ARG A 156 15.33 -22.56 19.87
N LYS A 157 15.56 -22.29 21.17
CA LYS A 157 16.55 -21.35 21.72
C LYS A 157 16.39 -19.92 21.18
N LEU A 158 15.17 -19.55 20.81
CA LEU A 158 14.85 -18.23 20.28
C LEU A 158 14.18 -17.39 21.38
N LEU A 159 14.71 -16.20 21.59
CA LEU A 159 14.07 -15.19 22.43
C LEU A 159 13.04 -14.41 21.60
N TYR A 160 12.12 -13.71 22.26
CA TYR A 160 11.31 -12.72 21.56
C TYR A 160 12.22 -11.73 20.85
N HIS A 161 11.99 -11.51 19.56
CA HIS A 161 12.65 -10.45 18.83
C HIS A 161 12.17 -9.10 19.38
N SER A 162 13.00 -8.06 19.35
CA SER A 162 12.64 -6.74 19.90
C SER A 162 11.32 -6.19 19.31
N TYR A 163 11.03 -6.57 18.07
CA TYR A 163 9.85 -6.23 17.29
C TYR A 163 8.59 -7.07 17.60
N SER A 164 8.59 -7.90 18.65
CA SER A 164 7.44 -8.71 19.07
C SER A 164 7.11 -8.47 20.54
N MET A 165 5.82 -8.47 20.89
CA MET A 165 5.42 -8.31 22.29
C MET A 165 5.77 -9.56 23.10
N GLN A 166 6.52 -9.33 24.18
CA GLN A 166 6.96 -10.40 25.07
C GLN A 166 5.82 -10.80 26.02
N VAL A 167 5.41 -12.06 25.95
CA VAL A 167 4.57 -12.71 26.96
C VAL A 167 5.49 -13.24 28.06
N HIS A 168 5.17 -12.92 29.31
CA HIS A 168 5.95 -13.34 30.47
C HIS A 168 5.38 -14.60 31.14
N GLY A 169 4.06 -14.79 31.08
CA GLY A 169 3.40 -15.92 31.72
C GLY A 169 1.89 -15.75 31.84
N TYR A 170 1.29 -16.45 32.80
CA TYR A 170 -0.15 -16.46 33.00
C TYR A 170 -0.54 -16.60 34.48
N ILE A 171 -1.77 -16.22 34.77
CA ILE A 171 -2.45 -16.45 36.05
C ILE A 171 -3.68 -17.29 35.75
N SER A 172 -3.82 -18.41 36.45
CA SER A 172 -5.02 -19.25 36.44
C SER A 172 -5.64 -19.23 37.82
N LEU A 173 -6.85 -18.70 37.96
CA LEU A 173 -7.58 -18.73 39.23
C LEU A 173 -8.27 -20.09 39.40
N PRO A 174 -8.26 -20.69 40.61
CA PRO A 174 -8.97 -21.93 40.88
C PRO A 174 -10.49 -21.75 40.71
N ALA A 175 -11.15 -22.81 40.23
CA ALA A 175 -12.56 -22.86 39.83
C ALA A 175 -13.52 -22.89 41.03
N SER A 176 -13.52 -21.87 41.89
CA SER A 176 -14.46 -21.81 43.02
C SER A 176 -15.74 -21.03 42.73
N ASP A 177 -15.81 -20.20 41.68
CA ASP A 177 -17.03 -19.49 41.27
C ASP A 177 -17.07 -19.33 39.74
N ASP A 178 -17.85 -20.21 39.09
CA ASP A 178 -18.46 -20.21 37.73
C ASP A 178 -17.80 -19.48 36.54
N SER A 179 -16.52 -19.11 36.64
CA SER A 179 -15.75 -18.49 35.58
C SER A 179 -14.27 -18.84 35.75
N ASP A 180 -13.86 -19.92 35.09
CA ASP A 180 -12.46 -20.36 35.00
C ASP A 180 -11.62 -19.24 34.34
N SER A 181 -11.17 -18.27 35.14
CA SER A 181 -10.66 -16.99 34.63
C SER A 181 -9.16 -17.11 34.33
N PHE A 182 -8.83 -16.85 33.07
CA PHE A 182 -7.47 -16.96 32.55
C PHE A 182 -6.93 -15.57 32.25
N ILE A 183 -5.81 -15.21 32.87
CA ILE A 183 -5.18 -13.90 32.69
C ILE A 183 -3.81 -14.11 32.06
N LEU A 184 -3.57 -13.46 30.93
CA LEU A 184 -2.27 -13.46 30.26
C LEU A 184 -1.44 -12.27 30.73
N VAL A 185 -0.17 -12.51 31.08
CA VAL A 185 0.77 -11.47 31.55
C VAL A 185 1.77 -11.17 30.45
N HIS A 186 1.82 -9.93 29.99
CA HIS A 186 2.78 -9.49 28.97
C HIS A 186 3.46 -8.16 29.33
N GLY A 187 4.57 -7.86 28.67
CA GLY A 187 5.36 -6.65 28.93
C GLY A 187 4.56 -5.36 28.66
N TYR A 188 4.76 -4.36 29.51
CA TYR A 188 4.24 -3.01 29.29
C TYR A 188 5.20 -2.22 28.38
N HIS A 189 4.68 -1.73 27.26
CA HIS A 189 5.46 -0.98 26.28
C HIS A 189 4.98 0.46 26.07
N GLY A 190 4.19 1.02 27.00
CA GLY A 190 3.82 2.44 27.00
C GLY A 190 2.98 2.92 25.80
N SER A 191 2.32 2.01 25.11
CA SER A 191 1.98 2.20 23.69
C SER A 191 0.49 2.30 23.40
N PHE A 192 0.12 3.28 22.57
CA PHE A 192 -1.09 3.21 21.76
C PHE A 192 -0.91 2.20 20.62
N SER A 193 -1.95 1.42 20.29
CA SER A 193 -1.94 0.67 19.03
C SER A 193 -1.93 1.62 17.83
N LEU A 194 -1.46 1.14 16.69
CA LEU A 194 -1.37 1.91 15.45
C LEU A 194 -2.75 2.44 15.03
N ARG A 195 -3.82 1.69 15.32
CA ARG A 195 -5.21 2.15 15.14
C ARG A 195 -5.46 3.47 15.88
N HIS A 196 -5.19 3.51 17.18
CA HIS A 196 -5.43 4.69 18.00
C HIS A 196 -4.58 5.88 17.56
N TRP A 197 -3.33 5.64 17.14
CA TRP A 197 -2.49 6.68 16.54
C TRP A 197 -3.15 7.26 15.29
N LEU A 198 -3.64 6.41 14.39
CA LEU A 198 -4.29 6.84 13.15
C LEU A 198 -5.67 7.48 13.35
N GLU A 199 -6.26 7.43 14.54
CA GLU A 199 -7.51 8.14 14.89
C GLU A 199 -7.25 9.54 15.47
N ARG A 200 -6.05 9.84 15.98
CA ARG A 200 -5.70 11.16 16.54
C ARG A 200 -5.48 12.22 15.47
N SER A 201 -6.01 13.43 15.64
CA SER A 201 -5.80 14.57 14.72
C SER A 201 -4.30 14.86 14.50
N ASP A 202 -3.55 15.01 15.59
CA ASP A 202 -2.14 15.46 15.61
C ASP A 202 -1.14 14.30 15.78
N TRP A 203 -1.45 13.16 15.19
CA TRP A 203 -0.64 11.95 15.34
C TRP A 203 0.78 12.14 14.79
N LEU A 204 0.95 12.89 13.69
CA LEU A 204 2.24 12.97 12.98
C LEU A 204 3.34 13.63 13.83
N PRO A 205 3.21 14.87 14.36
CA PRO A 205 4.26 15.47 15.18
C PRO A 205 4.49 14.71 16.49
N THR A 206 3.40 14.24 17.10
CA THR A 206 3.45 13.49 18.37
C THR A 206 4.19 12.17 18.21
N LEU A 207 3.98 11.47 17.09
CA LEU A 207 4.64 10.20 16.80
C LEU A 207 6.12 10.40 16.47
N GLU A 208 6.48 11.45 15.73
CA GLU A 208 7.90 11.79 15.50
C GLU A 208 8.64 12.03 16.81
N ALA A 209 8.02 12.74 17.76
CA ALA A 209 8.58 12.97 19.08
C ALA A 209 8.68 11.66 19.90
N THR A 210 7.67 10.79 19.81
CA THR A 210 7.63 9.50 20.52
C THR A 210 8.72 8.55 20.06
N LEU A 211 8.99 8.51 18.75
CA LEU A 211 10.04 7.66 18.17
C LEU A 211 11.44 8.25 18.33
N ALA A 212 11.56 9.53 18.71
CA ALA A 212 12.83 10.24 18.86
C ALA A 212 13.80 9.94 17.70
N LEU A 213 13.30 10.11 16.47
CA LEU A 213 14.01 9.74 15.23
C LEU A 213 15.38 10.42 15.16
N ASP A 214 16.44 9.62 15.20
CA ASP A 214 17.83 10.05 15.08
C ASP A 214 18.22 10.27 13.60
N GLU A 215 19.35 10.95 13.39
CA GLU A 215 19.87 11.17 12.02
C GLU A 215 20.11 9.85 11.27
N GLU A 216 20.47 8.77 11.97
CA GLU A 216 20.72 7.48 11.36
C GLU A 216 19.43 6.83 10.83
N SER A 217 18.32 6.91 11.56
CA SER A 217 16.99 6.48 11.08
C SER A 217 16.53 7.29 9.88
N VAL A 218 16.85 8.59 9.84
CA VAL A 218 16.58 9.44 8.67
C VAL A 218 17.44 9.01 7.47
N ARG A 219 18.74 8.72 7.67
CA ARG A 219 19.63 8.22 6.61
C ARG A 219 19.18 6.87 6.04
N LYS A 220 18.64 5.97 6.88
CA LYS A 220 18.11 4.66 6.45
C LYS A 220 16.96 4.76 5.43
N VAL A 221 16.27 5.89 5.39
CA VAL A 221 15.04 6.12 4.58
C VAL A 221 15.27 7.07 3.39
N GLY A 222 16.41 7.76 3.36
CA GLY A 222 16.94 8.42 2.16
C GLY A 222 16.36 9.79 1.80
N GLU A 223 15.71 10.50 2.73
CA GLU A 223 15.24 11.89 2.54
C GLU A 223 15.89 12.83 3.59
N ASP A 224 16.84 13.67 3.17
CA ASP A 224 17.68 14.51 4.05
C ASP A 224 17.05 15.84 4.50
N ARG A 225 15.80 16.13 4.14
CA ARG A 225 15.13 17.34 4.64
C ARG A 225 14.37 17.03 5.91
N THR A 226 15.07 16.89 7.03
CA THR A 226 14.49 17.05 8.37
C THR A 226 13.76 18.39 8.40
N GLY A 227 12.42 18.38 8.52
CA GLY A 227 11.59 19.59 8.45
C GLY A 227 11.02 19.95 7.06
N GLY A 228 11.08 19.05 6.08
CA GLY A 228 10.42 19.24 4.77
C GLY A 228 8.89 19.30 4.82
N PRO A 229 8.21 19.46 3.65
CA PRO A 229 6.75 19.49 3.57
C PRO A 229 6.10 18.29 4.30
N ALA A 230 4.91 18.47 4.87
CA ALA A 230 4.21 17.46 5.67
C ALA A 230 4.18 16.06 5.01
N VAL A 231 3.99 16.02 3.68
CA VAL A 231 4.00 14.81 2.86
C VAL A 231 5.32 14.03 2.95
N SER A 232 6.47 14.72 2.95
CA SER A 232 7.79 14.08 3.08
C SER A 232 8.02 13.52 4.48
N ARG A 233 7.61 14.27 5.51
CA ARG A 233 7.69 13.82 6.91
C ARG A 233 6.85 12.57 7.14
N GLN A 234 5.61 12.58 6.65
CA GLN A 234 4.70 11.44 6.73
C GLN A 234 5.23 10.23 5.96
N LEU A 235 5.72 10.42 4.73
CA LEU A 235 6.31 9.33 3.94
C LEU A 235 7.51 8.69 4.66
N ARG A 236 8.39 9.50 5.25
CA ARG A 236 9.52 9.02 6.03
C ARG A 236 9.05 8.15 7.20
N LEU A 237 8.10 8.63 8.00
CA LEU A 237 7.53 7.87 9.10
C LEU A 237 6.90 6.55 8.63
N ILE A 238 6.09 6.59 7.56
CA ILE A 238 5.47 5.38 7.00
C ILE A 238 6.52 4.36 6.61
N ARG A 239 7.63 4.77 5.98
CA ARG A 239 8.72 3.83 5.62
C ARG A 239 9.37 3.19 6.85
N ILE A 240 9.62 3.96 7.90
CA ILE A 240 10.20 3.44 9.16
C ILE A 240 9.27 2.40 9.77
N LEU A 241 8.01 2.77 9.95
CA LEU A 241 6.99 1.91 10.55
C LEU A 241 6.75 0.63 9.72
N MET A 242 6.67 0.75 8.39
CA MET A 242 6.54 -0.40 7.50
C MET A 242 7.75 -1.32 7.56
N ARG A 243 8.96 -0.76 7.64
CA ARG A 243 10.19 -1.54 7.77
C ARG A 243 10.22 -2.29 9.10
N ASP A 244 9.90 -1.63 10.21
CA ASP A 244 9.84 -2.25 11.53
C ASP A 244 8.81 -3.39 11.58
N LEU A 245 7.62 -3.15 11.04
CA LEU A 245 6.58 -4.17 10.90
C LEU A 245 7.07 -5.37 10.10
N LEU A 246 7.67 -5.13 8.91
CA LEU A 246 8.17 -6.19 8.06
C LEU A 246 9.36 -6.95 8.67
N ILE A 247 10.22 -6.30 9.46
CA ILE A 247 11.28 -6.96 10.21
C ILE A 247 10.68 -7.93 11.23
N GLY A 248 9.66 -7.49 11.99
CA GLY A 248 8.94 -8.34 12.94
C GLY A 248 8.25 -9.53 12.28
N VAL A 249 7.57 -9.32 11.15
CA VAL A 249 6.90 -10.40 10.40
C VAL A 249 7.92 -11.35 9.75
N ASN A 250 9.00 -10.81 9.17
CA ASN A 250 10.08 -11.62 8.59
C ASN A 250 10.73 -12.52 9.64
N TYR A 251 10.90 -12.01 10.87
CA TYR A 251 11.37 -12.83 11.99
C TYR A 251 10.46 -14.03 12.20
N LEU A 252 9.14 -13.84 12.32
CA LEU A 252 8.19 -14.95 12.49
C LEU A 252 8.28 -15.95 11.33
N HIS A 253 8.26 -15.47 10.09
CA HIS A 253 8.28 -16.31 8.89
C HIS A 253 9.58 -17.11 8.75
N SER A 254 10.72 -16.50 9.10
CA SER A 254 12.02 -17.18 9.09
C SER A 254 12.12 -18.30 10.13
N HIS A 255 11.34 -18.19 11.22
CA HIS A 255 11.29 -19.17 12.29
C HIS A 255 10.10 -20.13 12.18
N GLY A 256 9.43 -20.19 11.02
CA GLY A 256 8.38 -21.17 10.76
C GLY A 256 7.01 -20.83 11.32
N LEU A 257 6.74 -19.56 11.67
CA LEU A 257 5.47 -19.11 12.23
C LEU A 257 4.82 -18.07 11.32
N ALA A 258 3.50 -18.16 11.12
CA ALA A 258 2.69 -17.04 10.66
C ALA A 258 1.95 -16.42 11.84
N HIS A 259 1.76 -15.11 11.81
CA HIS A 259 0.96 -14.43 12.82
C HIS A 259 -0.54 -14.71 12.65
N THR A 260 -1.03 -14.77 11.41
CA THR A 260 -2.42 -15.02 10.97
C THR A 260 -3.49 -14.03 11.48
N GLU A 261 -3.07 -12.96 12.13
CA GLU A 261 -3.98 -11.96 12.69
C GLU A 261 -3.33 -10.58 12.76
N LEU A 262 -2.65 -10.18 11.70
CA LEU A 262 -2.08 -8.85 11.62
C LEU A 262 -3.20 -7.83 11.36
N THR A 263 -3.40 -6.93 12.32
CA THR A 263 -4.38 -5.83 12.25
C THR A 263 -3.76 -4.58 12.86
N LEU A 264 -4.35 -3.40 12.61
CA LEU A 264 -3.89 -2.15 13.23
C LEU A 264 -3.96 -2.15 14.76
N GLU A 265 -4.82 -3.00 15.34
CA GLU A 265 -4.98 -3.17 16.79
C GLU A 265 -3.84 -4.00 17.38
N ASN A 266 -3.33 -4.96 16.62
CA ASN A 266 -2.25 -5.85 17.01
C ASN A 266 -0.85 -5.28 16.68
N VAL A 267 -0.74 -4.00 16.34
CA VAL A 267 0.54 -3.33 16.06
C VAL A 267 0.69 -2.19 17.05
N HIS A 268 1.73 -2.25 17.89
CA HIS A 268 1.95 -1.28 18.96
C HIS A 268 3.22 -0.49 18.73
N ILE A 269 3.22 0.80 19.07
CA ILE A 269 4.42 1.65 18.96
C ILE A 269 5.03 1.78 20.34
N SER A 270 6.22 1.21 20.56
CA SER A 270 6.90 1.31 21.84
C SER A 270 7.72 2.60 21.93
N PRO A 271 7.42 3.54 22.86
CA PRO A 271 8.25 4.71 23.09
C PRO A 271 9.62 4.35 23.68
N VAL A 272 9.68 3.26 24.46
CA VAL A 272 10.92 2.79 25.10
C VAL A 272 11.89 2.28 24.05
N ASP A 273 11.42 1.39 23.18
CA ASP A 273 12.25 0.76 22.17
C ASP A 273 12.34 1.58 20.86
N ARG A 274 11.52 2.63 20.73
CA ARG A 274 11.46 3.55 19.58
C ARG A 274 11.14 2.88 18.24
N HIS A 275 10.43 1.75 18.26
CA HIS A 275 10.00 1.02 17.07
C HIS A 275 8.67 0.30 17.28
N ILE A 276 8.11 -0.22 16.19
CA ILE A 276 6.88 -1.03 16.23
C ILE A 276 7.13 -2.41 16.83
N LYS A 277 6.18 -2.87 17.66
CA LYS A 277 6.06 -4.26 18.09
C LYS A 277 4.79 -4.90 17.54
N VAL A 278 4.99 -6.07 16.93
CA VAL A 278 3.93 -6.98 16.53
C VAL A 278 3.29 -7.59 17.77
N GLY A 279 1.97 -7.73 17.74
CA GLY A 279 1.12 -8.08 18.86
C GLY A 279 1.29 -9.49 19.40
N ILE A 280 0.42 -9.86 20.33
CA ILE A 280 0.47 -11.16 21.00
C ILE A 280 0.15 -12.27 19.99
N LEU A 281 1.01 -13.28 19.94
CA LEU A 281 0.96 -14.40 19.00
C LEU A 281 -0.11 -15.46 19.34
N GLY A 282 -1.25 -15.07 19.93
CA GLY A 282 -2.29 -16.02 20.39
C GLY A 282 -3.00 -16.78 19.27
N ASN A 283 -2.94 -16.26 18.05
CA ASN A 283 -3.44 -16.93 16.85
C ASN A 283 -2.32 -17.39 15.91
N ALA A 284 -1.05 -17.27 16.31
CA ALA A 284 0.03 -17.66 15.42
C ALA A 284 -0.06 -19.15 15.06
N ALA A 285 0.22 -19.45 13.79
CA ALA A 285 0.17 -20.78 13.23
C ALA A 285 1.57 -21.25 12.86
N ASP A 286 1.89 -22.50 13.20
CA ASP A 286 3.11 -23.15 12.76
C ASP A 286 2.97 -23.59 11.30
N PHE A 287 4.06 -23.43 10.54
CA PHE A 287 4.16 -23.90 9.16
C PHE A 287 4.13 -25.42 9.11
N TYR A 288 4.74 -26.06 10.11
CA TYR A 288 4.82 -27.51 10.20
C TYR A 288 3.81 -27.97 11.25
N LYS A 289 2.82 -28.77 10.84
CA LYS A 289 1.96 -29.47 11.80
C LYS A 289 2.80 -30.59 12.43
N ASP A 290 2.88 -30.60 13.75
CA ASP A 290 3.43 -31.73 14.50
C ASP A 290 2.57 -32.97 14.20
N GLY A 291 3.13 -33.94 13.46
CA GLY A 291 2.54 -35.28 13.28
C GLY A 291 1.98 -35.65 11.91
N SER A 292 1.92 -34.76 10.90
CA SER A 292 1.47 -35.17 9.57
C SER A 292 2.64 -35.68 8.72
N LYS A 293 2.71 -36.99 8.51
CA LYS A 293 3.49 -37.64 7.43
C LYS A 293 2.87 -37.38 6.04
N ASP A 294 2.18 -36.25 5.86
CA ASP A 294 1.62 -35.84 4.58
C ASP A 294 2.71 -35.17 3.74
N SER A 295 2.55 -35.32 2.43
CA SER A 295 3.55 -35.03 1.41
C SER A 295 4.26 -33.67 1.62
N SER A 296 5.56 -33.61 1.32
CA SER A 296 6.37 -32.38 1.42
C SER A 296 5.80 -31.21 0.62
N LEU A 297 5.01 -31.51 -0.43
CA LEU A 297 4.35 -30.54 -1.30
C LEU A 297 3.20 -29.80 -0.58
N ASP A 298 2.34 -30.52 0.14
CA ASP A 298 1.19 -29.92 0.85
C ASP A 298 1.64 -28.94 1.96
N ASN A 299 2.78 -29.23 2.59
CA ASN A 299 3.37 -28.37 3.62
C ASN A 299 3.95 -27.07 3.04
N LEU A 300 4.51 -27.12 1.82
CA LEU A 300 5.01 -25.93 1.12
C LEU A 300 3.85 -25.01 0.72
N ASP A 301 2.78 -25.57 0.17
CA ASP A 301 1.58 -24.82 -0.20
C ASP A 301 0.92 -24.18 1.03
N ARG A 302 0.83 -24.91 2.15
CA ARG A 302 0.32 -24.38 3.42
C ARG A 302 1.15 -23.21 3.92
N ARG A 303 2.48 -23.35 3.93
CA ARG A 303 3.43 -22.30 4.33
C ARG A 303 3.28 -21.06 3.46
N GLU A 304 3.25 -21.23 2.15
CA GLU A 304 3.08 -20.13 1.19
C GLU A 304 1.76 -19.39 1.41
N MET A 305 0.66 -20.13 1.60
CA MET A 305 -0.66 -19.56 1.88
C MET A 305 -0.68 -18.72 3.17
N MET A 306 -0.04 -19.20 4.24
CA MET A 306 0.03 -18.50 5.52
C MET A 306 0.91 -17.25 5.47
N ILE A 307 2.09 -17.34 4.83
CA ILE A 307 2.96 -16.18 4.58
C ILE A 307 2.21 -15.14 3.76
N ALA A 308 1.58 -15.58 2.67
CA ALA A 308 0.83 -14.70 1.81
C ALA A 308 -0.31 -14.03 2.60
N PHE A 309 -1.02 -14.75 3.46
CA PHE A 309 -2.08 -14.16 4.28
C PHE A 309 -1.57 -13.00 5.14
N ASP A 310 -0.47 -13.20 5.86
CA ASP A 310 0.16 -12.15 6.67
C ASP A 310 0.56 -10.94 5.80
N MET A 311 1.17 -11.18 4.64
CA MET A 311 1.58 -10.12 3.72
C MET A 311 0.40 -9.30 3.18
N ARG A 312 -0.77 -9.94 2.99
CA ARG A 312 -2.01 -9.24 2.62
C ARG A 312 -2.47 -8.30 3.73
N CYS A 313 -2.39 -8.76 4.98
CA CYS A 313 -2.71 -7.94 6.14
C CYS A 313 -1.75 -6.76 6.30
N VAL A 314 -0.45 -6.97 6.04
CA VAL A 314 0.54 -5.87 5.98
C VAL A 314 0.16 -4.86 4.88
N GLY A 315 -0.32 -5.32 3.73
CA GLY A 315 -0.86 -4.45 2.67
C GLY A 315 -2.04 -3.58 3.14
N PHE A 316 -2.98 -4.15 3.91
CA PHE A 316 -4.09 -3.37 4.48
C PHE A 316 -3.62 -2.36 5.53
N ILE A 317 -2.64 -2.73 6.36
CA ILE A 317 -2.03 -1.83 7.34
C ILE A 317 -1.35 -0.66 6.61
N MET A 318 -0.54 -0.94 5.58
CA MET A 318 0.10 0.07 4.74
C MET A 318 -0.93 1.02 4.12
N ALA A 319 -1.99 0.48 3.52
CA ALA A 319 -3.03 1.27 2.88
C ALA A 319 -3.67 2.26 3.87
N LYS A 320 -4.03 1.80 5.08
CA LYS A 320 -4.65 2.65 6.12
C LYS A 320 -3.70 3.65 6.74
N MET A 321 -2.41 3.33 6.84
CA MET A 321 -1.39 4.28 7.29
C MET A 321 -1.18 5.43 6.30
N VAL A 322 -1.26 5.13 5.00
CA VAL A 322 -1.04 6.12 3.94
C VAL A 322 -2.31 6.92 3.65
N MET A 323 -3.46 6.26 3.56
CA MET A 323 -4.78 6.85 3.27
C MET A 323 -5.70 6.66 4.48
N ARG A 324 -5.87 7.72 5.28
CA ARG A 324 -6.66 7.67 6.52
C ARG A 324 -8.15 7.49 6.25
N GLU A 325 -8.61 7.81 5.05
CA GLU A 325 -9.99 7.62 4.61
C GLU A 325 -10.38 6.13 4.59
N LEU A 326 -9.41 5.22 4.47
CA LEU A 326 -9.63 3.77 4.63
C LEU A 326 -9.84 3.33 6.10
N MET A 327 -9.77 4.25 7.06
CA MET A 327 -10.23 4.00 8.42
C MET A 327 -11.76 3.99 8.51
N ASP A 328 -12.46 4.69 7.61
CA ASP A 328 -13.92 4.62 7.48
C ASP A 328 -14.33 3.21 7.00
N PRO A 329 -15.16 2.48 7.76
CA PRO A 329 -15.64 1.16 7.37
C PRO A 329 -16.32 1.11 6.00
N LEU A 330 -17.04 2.15 5.59
CA LEU A 330 -17.77 2.21 4.32
C LEU A 330 -16.82 2.33 3.13
N VAL A 331 -15.84 3.23 3.24
CA VAL A 331 -14.80 3.41 2.23
C VAL A 331 -13.93 2.15 2.14
N PHE A 332 -13.59 1.56 3.28
CA PHE A 332 -12.84 0.31 3.32
C PHE A 332 -13.62 -0.90 2.77
N ALA A 333 -14.95 -0.91 2.90
CA ALA A 333 -15.79 -1.95 2.30
C ALA A 333 -15.74 -1.90 0.76
N LYS A 334 -15.81 -0.69 0.16
CA LYS A 334 -15.63 -0.50 -1.30
C LYS A 334 -14.24 -0.98 -1.75
N PHE A 335 -13.20 -0.61 -1.01
CA PHE A 335 -11.83 -1.06 -1.26
C PHE A 335 -11.69 -2.60 -1.21
N LYS A 336 -12.27 -3.25 -0.19
CA LYS A 336 -12.25 -4.73 -0.09
C LYS A 336 -13.06 -5.39 -1.20
N SER A 337 -14.23 -4.84 -1.54
CA SER A 337 -15.09 -5.35 -2.61
C SER A 337 -14.34 -5.41 -3.94
N PHE A 338 -13.55 -4.38 -4.26
CA PHE A 338 -12.68 -4.37 -5.44
C PHE A 338 -11.74 -5.58 -5.49
N LEU A 339 -11.06 -5.89 -4.39
CA LEU A 339 -10.12 -7.02 -4.33
C LEU A 339 -10.85 -8.37 -4.35
N ILE A 340 -12.04 -8.47 -3.74
CA ILE A 340 -12.85 -9.70 -3.72
C ILE A 340 -13.42 -10.02 -5.11
N LYS A 341 -13.81 -8.98 -5.87
CA LYS A 341 -14.23 -9.11 -7.28
C LYS A 341 -13.09 -9.59 -8.20
N GLY A 342 -11.86 -9.70 -7.70
CA GLY A 342 -10.71 -10.22 -8.43
C GLY A 342 -10.06 -9.21 -9.36
N TYR A 343 -10.36 -7.92 -9.21
CA TYR A 343 -9.67 -6.87 -9.97
C TYR A 343 -8.18 -6.80 -9.61
N ASP A 344 -7.36 -6.42 -10.59
CA ASP A 344 -5.92 -6.31 -10.38
C ASP A 344 -5.59 -5.15 -9.42
N PRO A 345 -4.88 -5.42 -8.30
CA PRO A 345 -4.45 -4.40 -7.34
C PRO A 345 -3.56 -3.31 -7.94
N SER A 346 -2.95 -3.55 -9.10
CA SER A 346 -2.19 -2.55 -9.84
C SER A 346 -3.05 -1.31 -10.16
N CYS A 347 -4.35 -1.49 -10.31
CA CYS A 347 -5.29 -0.42 -10.65
C CYS A 347 -5.89 0.30 -9.44
N LEU A 348 -5.40 0.04 -8.22
CA LEU A 348 -5.89 0.66 -6.99
C LEU A 348 -5.85 2.19 -7.03
N ARG A 349 -4.87 2.79 -7.73
CA ARG A 349 -4.78 4.24 -7.88
C ARG A 349 -6.04 4.84 -8.51
N GLU A 350 -6.52 4.25 -9.60
CA GLU A 350 -7.70 4.73 -10.33
C GLU A 350 -8.96 4.57 -9.48
N LEU A 351 -9.10 3.45 -8.77
CA LEU A 351 -10.18 3.25 -7.80
C LEU A 351 -10.15 4.31 -6.69
N MET A 352 -8.97 4.64 -6.14
CA MET A 352 -8.86 5.64 -5.07
C MET A 352 -9.17 7.05 -5.56
N LEU A 353 -8.77 7.40 -6.79
CA LEU A 353 -9.16 8.67 -7.41
C LEU A 353 -10.68 8.79 -7.60
N GLU A 354 -11.36 7.67 -7.89
CA GLU A 354 -12.82 7.62 -8.00
C GLU A 354 -13.49 7.78 -6.61
N ILE A 355 -13.00 7.07 -5.59
CA ILE A 355 -13.60 7.08 -4.24
C ILE A 355 -13.40 8.42 -3.51
N LEU A 356 -12.19 8.97 -3.59
CA LEU A 356 -11.80 10.18 -2.84
C LEU A 356 -12.23 11.48 -3.54
N GLY A 357 -12.72 11.37 -4.78
CA GLY A 357 -13.10 12.51 -5.60
C GLY A 357 -11.91 13.33 -6.10
N ARG A 358 -12.12 14.05 -7.20
CA ARG A 358 -11.13 14.97 -7.80
C ARG A 358 -11.13 16.38 -7.18
N SER A 359 -11.97 16.61 -6.18
CA SER A 359 -12.40 17.94 -5.72
C SER A 359 -11.53 18.58 -4.63
N ALA A 360 -10.44 17.95 -4.20
CA ALA A 360 -9.52 18.58 -3.24
C ALA A 360 -8.49 19.48 -3.98
N PRO A 361 -8.50 20.81 -3.77
CA PRO A 361 -7.62 21.76 -4.48
C PRO A 361 -6.12 21.53 -4.22
N TYR A 362 -5.78 20.81 -3.14
CA TYR A 362 -4.40 20.46 -2.78
C TYR A 362 -4.07 18.97 -3.00
N GLY A 363 -5.01 18.18 -3.55
CA GLY A 363 -4.88 16.73 -3.69
C GLY A 363 -4.87 15.99 -2.34
N ASN A 364 -5.12 14.67 -2.37
CA ASN A 364 -5.04 13.83 -1.20
C ASN A 364 -3.57 13.54 -0.84
N THR A 365 -3.16 13.81 0.40
CA THR A 365 -1.77 13.57 0.87
C THR A 365 -1.33 12.12 0.68
N GLY A 366 -2.22 11.14 0.92
CA GLY A 366 -1.93 9.72 0.72
C GLY A 366 -1.64 9.37 -0.73
N LEU A 367 -2.44 9.90 -1.67
CA LEU A 367 -2.19 9.72 -3.11
C LEU A 367 -0.82 10.31 -3.52
N GLN A 368 -0.49 11.51 -3.03
CA GLN A 368 0.82 12.12 -3.29
C GLN A 368 1.98 11.29 -2.75
N ILE A 369 1.82 10.67 -1.58
CA ILE A 369 2.84 9.79 -0.99
C ILE A 369 3.08 8.57 -1.88
N LEU A 370 2.02 7.95 -2.40
CA LEU A 370 2.13 6.75 -3.22
C LEU A 370 2.62 7.04 -4.65
N ASP A 371 2.31 8.23 -5.18
CA ASP A 371 2.77 8.71 -6.50
C ASP A 371 4.26 9.13 -6.51
N ARG A 372 4.87 9.35 -5.35
CA ARG A 372 6.31 9.65 -5.24
C ARG A 372 7.18 8.48 -5.72
N ASN A 373 8.43 8.81 -6.05
CA ASN A 373 9.43 7.87 -6.54
C ASN A 373 8.91 7.00 -7.69
N TRP A 374 8.29 7.65 -8.69
CA TRP A 374 7.70 7.01 -9.87
C TRP A 374 6.60 5.99 -9.52
N GLY A 375 5.77 6.29 -8.51
CA GLY A 375 4.67 5.42 -8.12
C GLY A 375 5.09 4.17 -7.34
N ALA A 376 6.30 4.14 -6.76
CA ALA A 376 6.80 2.95 -6.05
C ALA A 376 5.90 2.53 -4.87
N GLY A 377 5.20 3.47 -4.23
CA GLY A 377 4.27 3.14 -3.16
C GLY A 377 3.09 2.30 -3.65
N TRP A 378 2.51 2.69 -4.79
CA TRP A 378 1.45 1.92 -5.44
C TRP A 378 1.93 0.54 -5.90
N HIS A 379 3.16 0.43 -6.40
CA HIS A 379 3.74 -0.85 -6.81
C HIS A 379 3.91 -1.80 -5.61
N LEU A 380 4.43 -1.32 -4.49
CA LEU A 380 4.54 -2.15 -3.29
C LEU A 380 3.16 -2.59 -2.80
N LEU A 381 2.21 -1.66 -2.79
CA LEU A 381 0.85 -1.94 -2.33
C LEU A 381 0.15 -2.97 -3.23
N SER A 382 0.33 -2.91 -4.56
CA SER A 382 -0.25 -3.89 -5.47
C SER A 382 0.34 -5.29 -5.26
N LEU A 383 1.66 -5.39 -5.00
CA LEU A 383 2.32 -6.65 -4.70
C LEU A 383 1.93 -7.24 -3.34
N LEU A 384 1.72 -6.41 -2.32
CA LEU A 384 1.22 -6.85 -1.01
C LEU A 384 -0.23 -7.35 -1.09
N LEU A 385 -1.04 -6.74 -1.96
CA LEU A 385 -2.46 -7.03 -2.11
C LEU A 385 -2.78 -7.94 -3.30
N ALA A 386 -1.77 -8.55 -3.93
CA ALA A 386 -1.92 -9.47 -5.06
C ALA A 386 -3.04 -10.49 -4.80
N THR A 387 -3.92 -10.69 -5.77
CA THR A 387 -5.12 -11.56 -5.63
C THR A 387 -4.71 -13.01 -5.41
N LYS A 388 -3.72 -13.50 -6.17
CA LYS A 388 -3.14 -14.83 -6.02
C LYS A 388 -2.09 -14.83 -4.89
N PRO A 389 -2.17 -15.75 -3.93
CA PRO A 389 -1.17 -15.91 -2.87
C PRO A 389 0.26 -16.06 -3.40
N SER A 390 0.44 -16.82 -4.49
CA SER A 390 1.75 -17.08 -5.10
C SER A 390 2.38 -15.91 -5.84
N GLN A 391 1.60 -14.89 -6.16
CA GLN A 391 2.10 -13.65 -6.75
C GLN A 391 2.39 -12.57 -5.71
N ARG A 392 2.08 -12.86 -4.43
CA ARG A 392 2.24 -11.90 -3.34
C ARG A 392 3.70 -11.83 -2.92
N ILE A 393 4.20 -10.61 -2.73
CA ILE A 393 5.59 -10.39 -2.34
C ILE A 393 5.89 -10.98 -0.95
N SER A 394 7.07 -11.57 -0.81
CA SER A 394 7.58 -12.05 0.48
C SER A 394 8.02 -10.90 1.39
N CYS A 395 8.18 -11.12 2.71
CA CYS A 395 8.71 -10.09 3.60
C CYS A 395 10.09 -9.60 3.17
N LEU A 396 10.98 -10.53 2.80
CA LEU A 396 12.36 -10.23 2.44
C LEU A 396 12.43 -9.36 1.18
N ASP A 397 11.61 -9.67 0.17
CA ASP A 397 11.55 -8.89 -1.06
C ASP A 397 10.89 -7.53 -0.83
N ALA A 398 9.86 -7.47 0.04
CA ALA A 398 9.22 -6.22 0.44
C ALA A 398 10.22 -5.27 1.13
N LEU A 399 11.07 -5.78 2.01
CA LEU A 399 12.13 -5.00 2.67
C LEU A 399 13.16 -4.42 1.69
N ARG A 400 13.35 -5.07 0.54
CA ARG A 400 14.25 -4.62 -0.55
C ARG A 400 13.54 -3.71 -1.57
N HIS A 401 12.25 -3.45 -1.37
CA HIS A 401 11.46 -2.70 -2.33
C HIS A 401 11.89 -1.21 -2.37
N PRO A 402 12.02 -0.58 -3.56
CA PRO A 402 12.47 0.82 -3.68
C PRO A 402 11.65 1.84 -2.89
N PHE A 403 10.37 1.55 -2.63
CA PHE A 403 9.53 2.37 -1.75
C PHE A 403 10.08 2.47 -0.33
N LEU A 404 10.61 1.38 0.25
CA LEU A 404 11.11 1.36 1.63
C LEU A 404 12.58 1.77 1.71
N CYS A 405 13.39 1.40 0.72
CA CYS A 405 14.81 1.76 0.71
C CYS A 405 15.04 3.23 0.31
N GLY A 406 14.07 3.90 -0.32
CA GLY A 406 14.22 5.28 -0.77
C GLY A 406 15.22 5.44 -1.94
N PRO A 407 15.37 6.66 -2.48
CA PRO A 407 16.10 6.89 -3.73
C PRO A 407 17.63 6.74 -3.62
N ARG A 408 18.17 6.70 -2.39
CA ARG A 408 19.61 6.61 -2.13
C ARG A 408 20.17 5.20 -2.18
N TRP A 409 19.31 4.21 -1.93
CA TRP A 409 19.72 2.82 -1.92
C TRP A 409 19.66 2.28 -3.34
N ARG A 410 20.84 1.93 -3.89
CA ARG A 410 20.97 1.33 -5.22
C ARG A 410 20.50 -0.11 -5.18
N VAL A 411 19.19 -0.32 -5.16
CA VAL A 411 18.61 -1.64 -5.42
C VAL A 411 18.68 -1.88 -6.92
N VAL A 412 19.19 -3.04 -7.35
CA VAL A 412 19.09 -3.47 -8.75
C VAL A 412 17.61 -3.53 -9.08
N SER A 413 17.15 -2.55 -9.84
CA SER A 413 15.74 -2.40 -10.17
C SER A 413 15.35 -3.50 -11.16
N SER A 414 14.33 -4.29 -10.82
CA SER A 414 13.76 -5.25 -11.76
C SER A 414 13.19 -4.54 -12.99
N MET A 415 13.01 -5.27 -14.08
CA MET A 415 12.39 -4.69 -15.27
C MET A 415 10.96 -4.20 -14.97
N ASP A 416 10.25 -4.91 -14.10
CA ASP A 416 8.85 -4.60 -13.79
C ASP A 416 8.71 -3.28 -13.03
N ILE A 417 9.62 -2.96 -12.10
CA ILE A 417 9.60 -1.65 -11.44
C ILE A 417 9.98 -0.52 -12.42
N ILE A 418 10.84 -0.77 -13.39
CA ILE A 418 11.18 0.22 -14.43
C ILE A 418 9.95 0.50 -15.29
N ARG A 419 9.29 -0.54 -15.81
CA ARG A 419 8.04 -0.40 -16.58
C ARG A 419 6.97 0.33 -15.77
N TRP A 420 6.80 -0.06 -14.50
CA TRP A 420 5.89 0.59 -13.58
C TRP A 420 6.18 2.09 -13.48
N GLY A 421 7.44 2.43 -13.23
CA GLY A 421 7.88 3.81 -13.07
C GLY A 421 7.71 4.67 -14.33
N LEU A 422 7.99 4.11 -15.51
CA LEU A 422 7.73 4.78 -16.80
C LEU A 422 6.24 5.10 -16.94
N GLY A 423 5.38 4.12 -16.68
CA GLY A 423 3.94 4.27 -16.77
C GLY A 423 3.35 5.28 -15.80
N SER A 424 3.70 5.15 -14.51
CA SER A 424 3.26 6.10 -13.49
C SER A 424 3.75 7.53 -13.77
N THR A 425 4.95 7.68 -14.36
CA THR A 425 5.45 9.00 -14.79
C THR A 425 4.68 9.53 -15.99
N ALA A 426 4.33 8.69 -16.96
CA ALA A 426 3.53 9.08 -18.11
C ALA A 426 2.15 9.60 -17.68
N VAL A 427 1.43 8.87 -16.82
CA VAL A 427 0.14 9.29 -16.24
C VAL A 427 0.28 10.61 -15.50
N ARG A 428 1.29 10.75 -14.65
CA ARG A 428 1.51 11.98 -13.90
C ARG A 428 1.79 13.19 -14.79
N ILE A 429 2.59 13.03 -15.85
CA ILE A 429 2.83 14.11 -16.82
C ILE A 429 1.53 14.52 -17.52
N THR A 430 0.63 13.56 -17.82
CA THR A 430 -0.67 13.87 -18.42
C THR A 430 -1.63 14.59 -17.47
N GLU A 431 -1.55 14.31 -16.17
CA GLU A 431 -2.37 14.95 -15.14
C GLU A 431 -1.87 16.33 -14.71
N GLU A 432 -0.54 16.57 -14.72
CA GLU A 432 0.10 17.84 -14.31
C GLU A 432 -0.19 19.02 -15.27
N TYR A 433 -1.24 18.96 -16.08
CA TYR A 433 -1.91 20.06 -16.79
C TYR A 433 -1.01 21.13 -17.43
N ILE A 434 0.09 20.80 -18.12
CA ILE A 434 0.83 21.84 -18.88
C ILE A 434 1.31 21.36 -20.26
N TYR A 435 1.01 22.23 -21.24
CA TYR A 435 1.01 22.05 -22.69
C TYR A 435 2.31 22.50 -23.37
N ARG A 436 3.44 22.54 -22.66
CA ARG A 436 4.71 23.02 -23.24
C ARG A 436 5.32 21.94 -24.15
N LYS A 437 5.89 22.34 -25.29
CA LYS A 437 6.60 21.45 -26.23
C LYS A 437 7.57 20.46 -25.53
N PRO A 438 8.35 20.85 -24.50
CA PRO A 438 9.24 19.93 -23.79
C PRO A 438 8.51 18.79 -23.06
N GLN A 439 7.36 19.03 -22.45
CA GLN A 439 6.59 17.99 -21.76
C GLN A 439 5.99 16.99 -22.75
N ARG A 440 5.48 17.47 -23.91
CA ARG A 440 4.99 16.60 -24.99
C ARG A 440 6.10 15.72 -25.55
N SER A 441 7.27 16.30 -25.82
CA SER A 441 8.45 15.54 -26.27
C SER A 441 8.88 14.51 -25.24
N ARG A 442 8.81 14.86 -23.94
CA ARG A 442 9.14 13.95 -22.85
C ARG A 442 8.13 12.81 -22.75
N LEU A 443 6.84 13.08 -22.89
CA LEU A 443 5.79 12.06 -22.85
C LEU A 443 5.87 11.12 -24.06
N ALA A 444 6.07 11.65 -25.26
CA ALA A 444 6.31 10.84 -26.46
C ALA A 444 7.51 9.90 -26.26
N HIS A 445 8.61 10.43 -25.70
CA HIS A 445 9.77 9.62 -25.34
C HIS A 445 9.41 8.49 -24.35
N PHE A 446 8.66 8.78 -23.28
CA PHE A 446 8.22 7.75 -22.33
C PHE A 446 7.35 6.67 -22.98
N ILE A 447 6.44 7.04 -23.88
CA ILE A 447 5.60 6.09 -24.62
C ILE A 447 6.49 5.16 -25.45
N ASP A 448 7.45 5.70 -26.20
CA ASP A 448 8.36 4.88 -27.01
C ASP A 448 9.21 3.93 -26.12
N LEU A 449 9.64 4.38 -24.93
CA LEU A 449 10.33 3.51 -23.96
C LEU A 449 9.44 2.38 -23.45
N MET A 450 8.19 2.69 -23.13
CA MET A 450 7.24 1.68 -22.66
C MET A 450 6.99 0.62 -23.73
N GLU A 451 6.82 1.04 -24.98
CA GLU A 451 6.59 0.13 -26.11
C GLU A 451 7.77 -0.81 -26.34
N MET A 452 9.02 -0.31 -26.26
CA MET A 452 10.22 -1.16 -26.31
C MET A 452 10.28 -2.17 -25.18
N LEU A 453 9.80 -1.78 -24.00
CA LEU A 453 9.81 -2.61 -22.81
C LEU A 453 8.49 -3.39 -22.64
N ASN A 454 7.64 -3.49 -23.66
CA ASN A 454 6.34 -4.14 -23.56
C ASN A 454 6.47 -5.57 -22.96
N PRO A 455 5.83 -5.86 -21.80
CA PRO A 455 5.89 -7.18 -21.18
C PRO A 455 5.16 -8.26 -22.00
N HIS A 456 4.23 -7.86 -22.86
CA HIS A 456 3.34 -8.75 -23.59
C HIS A 456 3.37 -8.48 -25.10
N PRO A 457 4.47 -8.83 -25.78
CA PRO A 457 4.61 -8.60 -27.22
C PRO A 457 3.69 -9.50 -28.07
N LYS A 458 3.25 -10.64 -27.54
CA LYS A 458 2.43 -11.61 -28.28
C LYS A 458 0.94 -11.24 -28.16
N PRO A 459 0.18 -11.16 -29.27
CA PRO A 459 -1.25 -10.85 -29.25
C PRO A 459 -2.09 -11.81 -28.40
N LYS A 460 -1.65 -13.06 -28.19
CA LYS A 460 -2.35 -14.01 -27.32
C LYS A 460 -2.55 -13.47 -25.90
N ASN A 461 -1.54 -12.77 -25.36
CA ASN A 461 -1.59 -12.19 -24.01
C ASN A 461 -2.57 -10.99 -23.93
N TRP A 462 -2.83 -10.33 -25.06
CA TRP A 462 -3.74 -9.19 -25.11
C TRP A 462 -5.20 -9.65 -24.95
N LEU A 463 -5.52 -10.88 -25.36
CA LEU A 463 -6.88 -11.42 -25.25
C LEU A 463 -7.37 -11.54 -23.81
N ASP A 464 -6.44 -11.63 -22.84
CA ASP A 464 -6.74 -11.70 -21.41
C ASP A 464 -6.68 -10.33 -20.73
N LEU A 465 -5.82 -9.42 -21.21
CA LEU A 465 -5.59 -8.12 -20.58
C LEU A 465 -6.47 -6.98 -21.11
N LEU A 466 -6.76 -7.01 -22.41
CA LEU A 466 -7.48 -5.95 -23.13
C LEU A 466 -8.97 -5.83 -22.75
N PRO A 467 -9.73 -6.91 -22.44
CA PRO A 467 -11.11 -6.78 -22.02
C PRO A 467 -11.28 -5.94 -20.76
N GLY A 468 -12.25 -5.02 -20.78
CA GLY A 468 -12.53 -4.10 -19.69
C GLY A 468 -12.81 -2.68 -20.17
N LYS A 469 -13.00 -1.77 -19.23
CA LYS A 469 -13.27 -0.37 -19.49
C LYS A 469 -12.00 0.46 -19.34
N TRP A 470 -11.68 1.20 -20.38
CA TRP A 470 -10.49 2.04 -20.49
C TRP A 470 -10.91 3.49 -20.61
N ARG A 471 -10.22 4.40 -19.93
CA ARG A 471 -10.44 5.84 -19.97
C ARG A 471 -9.31 6.48 -20.76
N LEU A 472 -9.63 7.32 -21.73
CA LEU A 472 -8.61 8.07 -22.47
C LEU A 472 -7.99 9.15 -21.56
N LEU A 473 -6.65 9.15 -21.48
CA LEU A 473 -5.90 10.20 -20.79
C LEU A 473 -5.25 11.19 -21.75
N TYR A 474 -4.66 10.70 -22.84
CA TYR A 474 -3.87 11.54 -23.73
C TYR A 474 -3.83 11.01 -25.16
N CYS A 475 -3.71 11.93 -26.13
CA CYS A 475 -3.43 11.62 -27.52
C CYS A 475 -2.28 12.51 -28.02
N THR A 476 -1.26 11.91 -28.63
CA THR A 476 -0.10 12.66 -29.17
C THR A 476 -0.45 13.46 -30.42
N GLY A 477 -1.45 13.02 -31.19
CA GLY A 477 -1.85 13.66 -32.45
C GLY A 477 -2.68 14.91 -32.21
N LYS A 478 -3.76 14.77 -31.44
CA LYS A 478 -4.72 15.85 -31.20
C LYS A 478 -5.05 15.98 -29.72
N HIS A 479 -5.12 17.23 -29.28
CA HIS A 479 -5.36 17.56 -27.89
C HIS A 479 -6.84 17.49 -27.56
N VAL A 480 -7.19 16.79 -26.49
CA VAL A 480 -8.56 16.64 -26.01
C VAL A 480 -8.91 17.85 -25.14
N GLY A 481 -10.06 18.50 -25.42
CA GLY A 481 -10.69 19.45 -24.49
C GLY A 481 -9.97 20.79 -24.30
N LEU A 482 -8.96 21.12 -25.10
CA LEU A 482 -8.37 22.46 -25.14
C LEU A 482 -8.53 23.11 -26.51
N THR A 483 -9.31 24.18 -26.54
CA THR A 483 -9.44 25.05 -27.70
C THR A 483 -9.31 26.50 -27.24
N LEU A 484 -8.42 27.27 -27.87
CA LEU A 484 -8.41 28.74 -27.78
C LEU A 484 -9.45 29.37 -28.72
N ARG A 485 -10.13 28.52 -29.50
CA ARG A 485 -11.20 28.92 -30.41
C ARG A 485 -12.45 29.28 -29.61
N GLU A 486 -13.19 30.26 -30.08
CA GLU A 486 -14.55 30.52 -29.63
C GLU A 486 -15.51 29.75 -30.56
N PRO A 487 -16.04 28.58 -30.14
CA PRO A 487 -16.98 27.85 -30.96
C PRO A 487 -18.38 28.49 -30.89
N PRO A 488 -19.20 28.33 -31.94
CA PRO A 488 -20.57 28.86 -31.97
C PRO A 488 -21.46 28.20 -30.91
N LEU A 489 -21.23 26.92 -30.62
CA LEU A 489 -21.78 26.20 -29.47
C LEU A 489 -20.63 25.64 -28.64
N ARG A 490 -20.65 25.91 -27.34
CA ARG A 490 -19.59 25.47 -26.44
C ARG A 490 -19.92 24.10 -25.89
N VAL A 491 -19.08 23.15 -26.24
CA VAL A 491 -19.19 21.77 -25.78
C VAL A 491 -18.02 21.49 -24.85
N LEU A 492 -18.33 21.10 -23.62
CA LEU A 492 -17.37 20.58 -22.66
C LEU A 492 -17.37 19.06 -22.78
N VAL A 493 -16.26 18.50 -23.27
CA VAL A 493 -16.09 17.06 -23.34
C VAL A 493 -15.75 16.51 -21.96
N GLY A 494 -16.52 15.51 -21.51
CA GLY A 494 -16.29 14.79 -20.27
C GLY A 494 -15.33 13.62 -20.46
N ASP A 495 -15.46 12.62 -19.59
CA ASP A 495 -14.62 11.43 -19.66
C ASP A 495 -14.98 10.55 -20.86
N MET A 496 -13.98 10.26 -21.69
CA MET A 496 -14.09 9.31 -22.80
C MET A 496 -13.68 7.91 -22.35
N HIS A 497 -14.56 6.95 -22.58
CA HIS A 497 -14.32 5.56 -22.24
C HIS A 497 -14.33 4.68 -23.48
N LEU A 498 -13.41 3.73 -23.53
CA LEU A 498 -13.38 2.64 -24.49
C LEU A 498 -13.64 1.34 -23.71
N THR A 499 -14.81 0.75 -23.91
CA THR A 499 -15.17 -0.55 -23.36
C THR A 499 -14.82 -1.61 -24.40
N VAL A 500 -13.96 -2.54 -24.02
CA VAL A 500 -13.61 -3.69 -24.86
C VAL A 500 -14.22 -4.94 -24.27
N THR A 501 -15.10 -5.60 -25.02
CA THR A 501 -15.71 -6.87 -24.64
C THR A 501 -15.28 -7.97 -25.59
N ARG A 502 -15.22 -9.19 -25.07
CA ARG A 502 -14.81 -10.38 -25.82
C ARG A 502 -15.99 -11.31 -25.97
N GLU A 503 -16.39 -11.59 -27.21
CA GLU A 503 -17.56 -12.42 -27.51
C GLU A 503 -17.41 -13.87 -27.05
N SER A 504 -16.19 -14.43 -27.13
CA SER A 504 -15.90 -15.77 -26.60
C SER A 504 -14.41 -15.97 -26.29
N LYS A 505 -14.10 -16.86 -25.33
CA LYS A 505 -12.72 -17.20 -24.93
C LYS A 505 -11.89 -17.86 -26.04
N LEU A 506 -12.53 -18.39 -27.09
CA LEU A 506 -11.85 -19.08 -28.19
C LEU A 506 -11.62 -18.19 -29.41
N LYS A 507 -12.42 -17.13 -29.59
CA LYS A 507 -12.28 -16.22 -30.74
C LYS A 507 -11.38 -15.03 -30.39
N ALA A 508 -10.69 -14.53 -31.42
CA ALA A 508 -9.91 -13.28 -31.39
C ALA A 508 -10.76 -12.05 -31.74
N ASN A 509 -12.09 -12.21 -31.78
CA ASN A 509 -13.06 -11.16 -32.04
C ASN A 509 -13.35 -10.40 -30.76
N LEU A 510 -13.27 -9.09 -30.84
CA LEU A 510 -13.49 -8.14 -29.76
C LEU A 510 -14.49 -7.10 -30.25
N SER A 511 -15.40 -6.67 -29.39
CA SER A 511 -16.24 -5.51 -29.68
C SER A 511 -15.74 -4.32 -28.86
N PHE A 512 -15.62 -3.18 -29.54
CA PHE A 512 -15.17 -1.93 -28.97
C PHE A 512 -16.37 -0.98 -28.95
N ASP A 513 -16.71 -0.49 -27.76
CA ASP A 513 -17.73 0.54 -27.51
C ASP A 513 -17.03 1.76 -26.95
N SER A 514 -17.03 2.85 -27.71
CA SER A 514 -16.49 4.15 -27.30
C SER A 514 -17.65 5.01 -26.79
N ASP A 515 -17.65 5.32 -25.50
CA ASP A 515 -18.65 6.11 -24.79
C ASP A 515 -18.08 7.47 -24.39
N ILE A 516 -18.64 8.53 -24.96
CA ILE A 516 -18.21 9.91 -24.76
C ILE A 516 -19.37 10.70 -24.17
N GLY A 517 -19.24 11.11 -22.91
CA GLY A 517 -20.13 12.09 -22.29
C GLY A 517 -19.67 13.51 -22.59
N PHE A 518 -20.60 14.43 -22.83
CA PHE A 518 -20.30 15.85 -23.00
C PHE A 518 -21.44 16.73 -22.47
N SER A 519 -21.13 17.98 -22.19
CA SER A 519 -22.10 18.98 -21.74
C SER A 519 -22.09 20.17 -22.68
N VAL A 520 -23.25 20.52 -23.21
CA VAL A 520 -23.45 21.67 -24.09
C VAL A 520 -23.89 22.85 -23.24
N MET A 521 -23.07 23.90 -23.20
CA MET A 521 -23.39 25.11 -22.43
C MET A 521 -24.19 26.07 -23.30
N ILE A 522 -25.37 26.44 -22.81
CA ILE A 522 -26.29 27.34 -23.49
C ILE A 522 -25.98 28.76 -23.01
N GLY A 523 -25.44 29.61 -23.88
CA GLY A 523 -25.20 31.01 -23.57
C GLY A 523 -23.89 31.58 -24.13
N LYS A 524 -23.77 32.91 -24.07
CA LYS A 524 -22.64 33.67 -24.64
C LYS A 524 -21.40 33.68 -23.75
N TYR A 525 -21.44 33.23 -22.49
CA TYR A 525 -20.28 33.12 -21.59
C TYR A 525 -20.08 31.69 -21.06
N TRP A 526 -18.85 31.34 -20.66
CA TRP A 526 -18.59 30.07 -19.98
C TRP A 526 -19.20 30.19 -18.58
N PRO A 527 -20.23 29.40 -18.24
CA PRO A 527 -20.82 29.47 -16.92
C PRO A 527 -19.77 29.00 -15.90
N LEU A 528 -19.71 29.69 -14.75
CA LEU A 528 -18.68 29.46 -13.72
C LEU A 528 -18.75 28.05 -13.15
N ASP A 529 -19.97 27.51 -13.04
CA ASP A 529 -20.26 26.14 -12.61
C ASP A 529 -20.07 25.10 -13.72
N LYS A 530 -19.74 25.53 -14.96
CA LYS A 530 -19.67 24.70 -16.16
C LYS A 530 -20.95 23.89 -16.40
N ALA A 531 -22.09 24.35 -15.88
CA ALA A 531 -23.36 23.67 -16.06
C ALA A 531 -23.82 23.76 -17.52
N GLY A 532 -24.36 22.66 -18.02
CA GLY A 532 -24.84 22.54 -19.38
C GLY A 532 -25.81 21.38 -19.52
N LYS A 533 -26.42 21.26 -20.68
CA LYS A 533 -27.28 20.12 -21.03
C LYS A 533 -26.39 18.93 -21.40
N SER A 534 -26.71 17.76 -20.89
CA SER A 534 -25.89 16.57 -21.13
C SER A 534 -26.18 16.00 -22.52
N GLY A 535 -25.14 15.41 -23.11
CA GLY A 535 -25.20 14.68 -24.36
C GLY A 535 -24.23 13.50 -24.29
N ARG A 536 -24.51 12.47 -25.10
CA ARG A 536 -23.75 11.24 -25.11
C ARG A 536 -23.56 10.72 -26.52
N LEU A 537 -22.32 10.46 -26.90
CA LEU A 537 -21.94 9.87 -28.19
C LEU A 537 -21.40 8.46 -27.93
N ARG A 538 -21.97 7.47 -28.62
CA ARG A 538 -21.55 6.07 -28.57
C ARG A 538 -21.14 5.58 -29.95
N VAL A 539 -19.96 4.97 -30.04
CA VAL A 539 -19.41 4.39 -31.28
C VAL A 539 -19.08 2.92 -31.05
N ASN A 540 -19.71 2.04 -31.83
CA ASN A 540 -19.54 0.60 -31.72
C ASN A 540 -18.84 0.06 -32.96
N SER A 541 -17.91 -0.87 -32.77
CA SER A 541 -17.26 -1.59 -33.87
C SER A 541 -16.79 -2.96 -33.41
N SER A 542 -16.85 -3.94 -34.32
CA SER A 542 -16.19 -5.23 -34.12
C SER A 542 -14.73 -5.16 -34.59
N PHE A 543 -13.85 -5.92 -33.95
CA PHE A 543 -12.42 -5.97 -34.23
C PHE A 543 -11.91 -7.40 -34.20
N THR A 544 -11.00 -7.73 -35.10
CA THR A 544 -10.23 -8.98 -35.05
C THR A 544 -8.77 -8.71 -34.69
N LEU A 545 -8.27 -9.39 -33.66
CA LEU A 545 -6.89 -9.23 -33.21
C LEU A 545 -5.95 -10.12 -34.02
N ARG A 546 -4.94 -9.54 -34.65
CA ARG A 546 -3.89 -10.26 -35.41
C ARG A 546 -2.49 -9.91 -34.94
N ALA A 547 -1.54 -10.80 -35.19
CA ALA A 547 -0.12 -10.46 -35.00
C ALA A 547 0.33 -9.49 -36.09
N GLY A 548 0.99 -8.40 -35.67
CA GLY A 548 1.57 -7.41 -36.55
C GLY A 548 2.97 -7.02 -36.08
N ARG A 549 3.64 -6.20 -36.88
CA ARG A 549 4.90 -5.55 -36.54
C ARG A 549 4.78 -4.06 -36.83
N ARG A 550 5.27 -3.24 -35.92
CA ARG A 550 5.49 -1.81 -36.14
C ARG A 550 6.92 -1.62 -36.61
N LEU A 551 7.10 -1.01 -37.77
CA LEU A 551 8.42 -0.66 -38.28
C LEU A 551 8.87 0.67 -37.69
N TYR A 552 10.11 0.74 -37.24
CA TYR A 552 10.81 2.00 -37.02
C TYR A 552 11.62 2.24 -38.30
N LEU A 553 11.28 3.30 -39.03
CA LEU A 553 11.97 3.64 -40.27
C LEU A 553 13.46 3.84 -39.97
N ASN A 554 14.30 2.97 -40.52
CA ASN A 554 15.65 3.36 -40.87
C ASN A 554 15.52 4.28 -42.09
N GLN A 555 16.21 5.43 -42.08
CA GLN A 555 16.28 6.29 -43.26
C GLN A 555 16.92 5.51 -44.41
N ASP A 556 16.10 4.94 -45.29
CA ASP A 556 16.53 4.65 -46.66
C ASP A 556 16.50 5.99 -47.42
N LYS A 557 17.66 6.37 -47.94
CA LYS A 557 17.93 7.66 -48.60
C LYS A 557 17.23 7.85 -49.96
N THR A 558 16.22 7.06 -50.29
CA THR A 558 15.59 7.12 -51.60
C THR A 558 14.08 7.01 -51.49
N THR A 559 13.43 7.95 -52.18
CA THR A 559 12.00 8.06 -52.50
C THR A 559 11.05 8.68 -51.46
N GLU A 560 10.76 9.95 -51.74
CA GLU A 560 9.53 10.73 -51.55
C GLU A 560 8.99 11.04 -50.15
N LYS A 561 8.81 12.35 -49.94
CA LYS A 561 8.54 13.04 -48.69
C LYS A 561 7.11 12.80 -48.18
N PHE A 562 6.93 11.86 -47.27
CA PHE A 562 5.86 11.93 -46.27
C PHE A 562 6.43 12.47 -44.95
N PHE A 563 6.16 13.74 -44.67
CA PHE A 563 6.60 14.40 -43.44
C PHE A 563 5.79 13.90 -42.23
N PHE A 564 6.31 12.89 -41.54
CA PHE A 564 5.96 12.62 -40.13
C PHE A 564 6.86 13.46 -39.22
N GLY A 565 6.27 14.24 -38.31
CA GLY A 565 6.98 15.10 -37.36
C GLY A 565 7.84 14.32 -36.33
N PRO A 566 8.68 15.06 -35.57
CA PRO A 566 10.13 14.97 -35.63
C PRO A 566 10.68 13.57 -35.27
N SER A 567 11.31 12.95 -36.27
CA SER A 567 12.09 11.71 -36.20
C SER A 567 13.42 11.82 -35.45
N SER A 568 13.74 12.98 -34.87
CA SER A 568 15.02 13.23 -34.16
C SER A 568 15.18 12.48 -32.84
N ASN A 569 14.12 11.83 -32.34
CA ASN A 569 14.17 11.10 -31.08
C ASN A 569 14.74 9.68 -31.21
N VAL A 570 14.66 9.02 -32.37
CA VAL A 570 15.10 7.62 -32.50
C VAL A 570 16.62 7.50 -32.40
N ASP A 571 17.35 8.37 -33.11
CA ASP A 571 18.82 8.42 -33.02
C ASP A 571 19.30 8.92 -31.65
N ALA A 572 18.58 9.86 -31.04
CA ALA A 572 18.85 10.33 -29.69
C ALA A 572 18.56 9.26 -28.62
N LEU A 573 17.54 8.41 -28.83
CA LEU A 573 17.29 7.20 -28.04
C LEU A 573 18.48 6.25 -28.23
N ALA A 574 18.78 5.85 -29.46
CA ALA A 574 19.84 4.90 -29.78
C ALA A 574 21.21 5.32 -29.19
N GLN A 575 21.56 6.61 -29.24
CA GLN A 575 22.77 7.13 -28.60
C GLN A 575 22.73 7.07 -27.06
N LYS A 576 21.60 7.37 -26.42
CA LYS A 576 21.45 7.27 -24.95
C LYS A 576 21.45 5.82 -24.45
N PHE A 577 20.98 4.88 -25.27
CA PHE A 577 20.95 3.45 -24.95
C PHE A 577 22.31 2.74 -25.10
N LYS A 578 23.28 3.33 -25.80
CA LYS A 578 24.68 2.87 -25.81
C LYS A 578 25.42 3.10 -24.48
N GLY A 579 24.82 3.81 -23.52
CA GLY A 579 25.41 4.00 -22.20
C GLY A 579 25.49 2.71 -21.38
N LYS A 580 26.63 2.45 -20.71
CA LYS A 580 26.92 1.25 -19.89
C LYS A 580 25.83 0.85 -18.87
N LYS A 581 24.94 1.77 -18.48
CA LYS A 581 23.84 1.54 -17.52
C LYS A 581 22.62 0.84 -18.14
N TRP A 582 22.35 1.07 -19.42
CA TRP A 582 21.16 0.53 -20.09
C TRP A 582 21.44 -0.73 -20.91
N SER A 583 22.69 -0.94 -21.33
CA SER A 583 23.10 -2.12 -22.11
C SER A 583 22.90 -3.46 -21.41
N LYS A 584 22.76 -3.46 -20.07
CA LYS A 584 22.43 -4.67 -19.27
C LYS A 584 20.94 -4.89 -19.04
N ILE A 585 20.12 -3.86 -19.28
CA ILE A 585 18.69 -3.85 -18.92
C ILE A 585 17.86 -4.12 -20.17
N ILE A 586 18.22 -3.54 -21.32
CA ILE A 586 17.45 -3.73 -22.55
C ILE A 586 17.71 -5.16 -23.09
N PRO A 587 16.67 -5.87 -23.55
CA PRO A 587 16.84 -7.20 -24.16
C PRO A 587 17.53 -7.17 -25.54
N PHE A 588 17.93 -5.99 -26.04
CA PHE A 588 18.47 -5.80 -27.38
C PHE A 588 19.89 -5.22 -27.32
N LYS A 589 20.82 -5.81 -28.08
CA LYS A 589 22.18 -5.28 -28.29
C LYS A 589 22.20 -4.09 -29.25
N GLU A 590 21.22 -4.01 -30.15
CA GLU A 590 21.01 -2.94 -31.13
C GLU A 590 19.53 -2.52 -31.14
N PHE A 591 19.24 -1.30 -31.61
CA PHE A 591 17.88 -0.78 -31.67
C PHE A 591 17.05 -1.58 -32.70
N PRO A 592 15.89 -2.16 -32.34
CA PRO A 592 15.16 -3.02 -33.26
C PRO A 592 14.50 -2.19 -34.37
N SER A 593 14.69 -2.63 -35.63
CA SER A 593 14.04 -2.04 -36.81
C SER A 593 12.51 -2.26 -36.82
N SER A 594 12.01 -3.21 -36.02
CA SER A 594 10.59 -3.42 -35.83
C SER A 594 10.27 -3.95 -34.44
N LEU A 595 9.11 -3.54 -33.90
CA LEU A 595 8.56 -4.08 -32.66
C LEU A 595 7.29 -4.88 -32.93
N PRO A 596 7.03 -5.96 -32.17
CA PRO A 596 5.77 -6.68 -32.25
C PRO A 596 4.60 -5.78 -31.82
N ALA A 597 3.50 -5.84 -32.57
CA ALA A 597 2.29 -5.06 -32.29
C ALA A 597 1.05 -5.94 -32.52
N ALA A 598 -0.04 -5.62 -31.81
CA ALA A 598 -1.32 -6.28 -32.02
C ALA A 598 -2.11 -5.50 -33.08
N LYS A 599 -2.23 -6.04 -34.29
CA LYS A 599 -2.98 -5.40 -35.38
C LYS A 599 -4.48 -5.54 -35.12
N LEU A 600 -5.18 -4.42 -35.22
CA LEU A 600 -6.63 -4.32 -35.11
C LEU A 600 -7.20 -4.18 -36.52
N ALA A 601 -8.07 -5.10 -36.93
CA ALA A 601 -8.84 -4.97 -38.16
C ALA A 601 -10.30 -4.73 -37.78
N SER A 602 -10.79 -3.53 -38.08
CA SER A 602 -12.17 -3.09 -37.81
C SER A 602 -13.15 -3.71 -38.80
N GLY A 603 -14.34 -4.04 -38.31
CA GLY A 603 -15.54 -4.31 -39.12
C GLY A 603 -16.42 -3.08 -39.24
N ASP A 604 -17.74 -3.31 -39.33
CA ASP A 604 -18.74 -2.23 -39.43
C ASP A 604 -18.76 -1.34 -38.20
N ILE A 605 -19.01 -0.04 -38.42
CA ILE A 605 -19.01 0.99 -37.39
C ILE A 605 -20.39 1.62 -37.28
N ASP A 606 -20.97 1.55 -36.08
CA ASP A 606 -22.22 2.23 -35.75
C ASP A 606 -21.95 3.43 -34.85
N VAL A 607 -22.45 4.60 -35.23
CA VAL A 607 -22.32 5.85 -34.47
C VAL A 607 -23.70 6.33 -34.05
N THR A 608 -23.89 6.53 -32.74
CA THR A 608 -25.16 7.00 -32.15
C THR A 608 -24.91 8.19 -31.24
N MET A 609 -25.70 9.26 -31.38
CA MET A 609 -25.59 10.47 -30.55
C MET A 609 -26.95 10.81 -29.94
N ASN A 610 -26.97 10.94 -28.61
CA ASN A 610 -28.15 11.33 -27.84
C ASN A 610 -27.91 12.71 -27.21
N LEU A 611 -28.91 13.58 -27.28
CA LEU A 611 -28.91 14.92 -26.69
C LEU A 611 -30.16 15.08 -25.80
N ASP A 612 -30.01 15.72 -24.65
CA ASP A 612 -31.15 15.99 -23.75
C ASP A 612 -32.02 17.15 -24.25
N ASP A 613 -33.29 17.19 -23.85
CA ASP A 613 -34.21 18.29 -24.18
C ASP A 613 -33.70 19.66 -23.67
N PRO A 614 -33.78 20.74 -24.49
CA PRO A 614 -34.43 20.83 -25.81
C PRO A 614 -33.48 20.66 -27.01
N LEU A 615 -32.24 20.18 -26.82
CA LEU A 615 -31.22 20.14 -27.89
C LEU A 615 -31.49 19.05 -28.95
N ASN A 616 -32.30 18.06 -28.61
CA ASN A 616 -32.81 17.03 -29.52
C ASN A 616 -33.84 17.55 -30.54
N GLN A 617 -34.48 18.70 -30.30
CA GLN A 617 -35.56 19.22 -31.15
C GLN A 617 -35.06 19.96 -32.40
N ASN A 618 -33.80 20.41 -32.40
CA ASN A 618 -33.22 21.17 -33.52
C ASN A 618 -32.03 20.43 -34.15
N THR A 619 -32.23 19.96 -35.39
CA THR A 619 -31.22 19.20 -36.14
C THR A 619 -29.96 20.01 -36.48
N ASP A 620 -30.06 21.34 -36.63
CA ASP A 620 -28.92 22.20 -36.94
C ASP A 620 -28.05 22.46 -35.70
N THR A 621 -28.67 22.51 -34.53
CA THR A 621 -27.97 22.53 -33.24
C THR A 621 -27.19 21.22 -33.04
N ALA A 622 -27.81 20.08 -33.34
CA ALA A 622 -27.16 18.77 -33.26
C ALA A 622 -25.96 18.64 -34.22
N LYS A 623 -26.09 19.13 -35.47
CA LYS A 623 -24.96 19.19 -36.42
C LYS A 623 -23.81 20.05 -35.92
N SER A 624 -24.13 21.21 -35.34
CA SER A 624 -23.14 22.13 -34.79
C SER A 624 -22.39 21.53 -33.59
N VAL A 625 -23.10 20.83 -32.70
CA VAL A 625 -22.52 20.07 -31.59
C VAL A 625 -21.61 18.95 -32.10
N LEU A 626 -22.06 18.18 -33.10
CA LEU A 626 -21.27 17.11 -33.71
C LEU A 626 -19.97 17.65 -34.35
N GLN A 627 -20.06 18.79 -35.05
CA GLN A 627 -18.89 19.45 -35.62
C GLN A 627 -17.90 19.87 -34.54
N GLU A 628 -18.39 20.43 -33.43
CA GLU A 628 -17.55 20.80 -32.30
C GLU A 628 -16.86 19.59 -31.68
N LEU A 629 -17.60 18.50 -31.44
CA LEU A 629 -17.04 17.26 -30.91
C LEU A 629 -15.95 16.71 -31.85
N ARG A 630 -16.18 16.68 -33.17
CA ARG A 630 -15.15 16.28 -34.15
C ARG A 630 -13.90 17.17 -34.08
N THR A 631 -14.06 18.46 -33.72
CA THR A 631 -12.91 19.36 -33.55
C THR A 631 -12.16 19.17 -32.24
N GLN A 632 -12.78 18.69 -31.16
CA GLN A 632 -12.12 18.51 -29.86
C GLN A 632 -11.59 17.07 -29.63
N ILE A 633 -12.17 16.08 -30.30
CA ILE A 633 -11.89 14.66 -30.06
C ILE A 633 -10.89 14.12 -31.08
N PRO A 634 -10.01 13.16 -30.72
CA PRO A 634 -9.14 12.46 -31.67
C PRO A 634 -9.99 11.68 -32.68
N PRO A 635 -9.65 11.73 -33.98
CA PRO A 635 -10.43 11.03 -35.01
C PRO A 635 -10.52 9.52 -34.77
N GLU A 636 -9.56 8.93 -34.08
CA GLU A 636 -9.50 7.50 -33.75
C GLU A 636 -10.56 7.05 -32.72
N VAL A 637 -11.08 7.97 -31.91
CA VAL A 637 -12.11 7.67 -30.90
C VAL A 637 -13.51 7.87 -31.47
N PHE A 638 -13.62 8.77 -32.45
CA PHE A 638 -14.85 9.02 -33.20
C PHE A 638 -15.08 7.95 -34.30
N ASP A 639 -13.98 7.48 -34.90
CA ASP A 639 -13.96 6.48 -35.95
C ASP A 639 -12.92 5.42 -35.59
N LEU A 640 -13.41 4.34 -35.01
CA LEU A 640 -12.57 3.27 -34.46
C LEU A 640 -11.78 2.55 -35.57
N SER A 641 -12.18 2.61 -36.84
CA SER A 641 -11.41 2.01 -37.96
C SER A 641 -10.02 2.62 -38.12
N LYS A 642 -9.82 3.83 -37.59
CA LYS A 642 -8.52 4.51 -37.60
C LYS A 642 -7.56 3.96 -36.55
N LEU A 643 -8.00 3.07 -35.65
CA LEU A 643 -7.12 2.35 -34.73
C LEU A 643 -6.49 1.16 -35.44
N VAL A 644 -5.17 1.24 -35.68
CA VAL A 644 -4.46 0.24 -36.50
C VAL A 644 -3.81 -0.83 -35.64
N CYS A 645 -3.18 -0.44 -34.54
CA CYS A 645 -2.49 -1.40 -33.69
C CYS A 645 -2.38 -1.00 -32.22
N GLY A 646 -2.34 -2.00 -31.36
CA GLY A 646 -1.91 -1.88 -29.98
C GLY A 646 -0.41 -2.15 -29.86
N THR A 647 0.28 -1.33 -29.08
CA THR A 647 1.76 -1.37 -28.93
C THR A 647 2.22 -1.64 -27.50
N TYR A 648 1.41 -1.28 -26.50
CA TYR A 648 1.67 -1.58 -25.10
C TYR A 648 0.35 -1.92 -24.39
N VAL A 649 0.38 -2.96 -23.56
CA VAL A 649 -0.71 -3.30 -22.65
C VAL A 649 -0.14 -3.83 -21.34
N ASP A 650 -0.62 -3.29 -20.23
CA ASP A 650 -0.52 -3.91 -18.92
C ASP A 650 -1.89 -3.87 -18.24
N SER A 651 -2.00 -4.30 -16.98
CA SER A 651 -3.29 -4.34 -16.30
C SER A 651 -3.91 -2.96 -16.05
N ARG A 652 -3.11 -1.89 -16.03
CA ARG A 652 -3.50 -0.52 -15.70
C ARG A 652 -3.59 0.40 -16.90
N MET A 653 -2.79 0.13 -17.94
CA MET A 653 -2.57 1.05 -19.05
C MET A 653 -2.58 0.35 -20.41
N LEU A 654 -3.05 1.09 -21.40
CA LEU A 654 -3.14 0.64 -22.79
C LEU A 654 -2.65 1.76 -23.72
N VAL A 655 -1.83 1.40 -24.70
CA VAL A 655 -1.41 2.31 -25.78
C VAL A 655 -1.87 1.76 -27.12
N LEU A 656 -2.76 2.50 -27.77
CA LEU A 656 -3.23 2.23 -29.13
C LEU A 656 -2.65 3.27 -30.09
N ARG A 657 -2.42 2.87 -31.34
CA ARG A 657 -1.87 3.72 -32.39
C ARG A 657 -2.89 3.91 -33.52
N GLY A 658 -3.03 5.16 -33.96
CA GLY A 658 -3.85 5.53 -35.11
C GLY A 658 -3.14 5.34 -36.45
N VAL A 659 -3.89 5.43 -37.56
CA VAL A 659 -3.36 5.41 -38.95
C VAL A 659 -2.31 6.52 -39.17
N ASN A 660 -2.51 7.67 -38.52
CA ASN A 660 -1.58 8.80 -38.56
C ASN A 660 -0.33 8.63 -37.67
N GLY A 661 -0.17 7.47 -37.00
CA GLY A 661 0.91 7.19 -36.06
C GLY A 661 0.73 7.82 -34.66
N SER A 662 -0.39 8.51 -34.41
CA SER A 662 -0.70 9.08 -33.09
C SER A 662 -0.82 7.98 -32.04
N ALA A 663 -0.36 8.25 -30.82
CA ALA A 663 -0.50 7.35 -29.68
C ALA A 663 -1.64 7.83 -28.79
N LEU A 664 -2.58 6.95 -28.51
CA LEU A 664 -3.66 7.13 -27.55
C LEU A 664 -3.30 6.35 -26.29
N LEU A 665 -3.14 7.05 -25.18
CA LEU A 665 -2.84 6.50 -23.87
C LEU A 665 -4.13 6.40 -23.06
N PHE A 666 -4.44 5.21 -22.57
CA PHE A 666 -5.59 4.92 -21.74
C PHE A 666 -5.19 4.36 -20.37
N THR A 667 -6.00 4.61 -19.34
CA THR A 667 -5.97 3.93 -18.04
C THR A 667 -7.21 3.11 -17.79
N ARG A 668 -7.14 2.11 -16.93
CA ARG A 668 -8.30 1.26 -16.60
C ARG A 668 -9.27 1.99 -15.67
N SER A 669 -10.58 1.88 -15.92
CA SER A 669 -11.65 2.46 -15.08
C SER A 669 -12.60 1.37 -14.57
N PHE A 670 -13.21 1.60 -13.40
CA PHE A 670 -14.02 0.60 -12.67
C PHE A 670 -15.48 1.01 -12.47
N MET A 671 -15.94 2.01 -13.24
CA MET A 671 -17.32 2.49 -13.17
C MET A 671 -18.35 1.39 -13.48
N ASP A 672 -18.86 0.74 -12.43
CA ASP A 672 -20.20 0.15 -12.38
C ASP A 672 -21.17 1.34 -12.37
N ARG A 673 -21.99 1.49 -13.41
CA ARG A 673 -22.90 2.64 -13.63
C ARG A 673 -24.05 2.78 -12.61
N ASN A 674 -23.97 2.13 -11.44
CA ASN A 674 -25.04 2.04 -10.45
C ASN A 674 -24.79 2.83 -9.15
N SER A 675 -23.88 3.81 -9.13
CA SER A 675 -23.66 4.64 -7.92
C SER A 675 -23.79 6.15 -8.15
N CYS A 676 -24.74 6.55 -9.00
CA CYS A 676 -25.38 7.86 -8.89
C CYS A 676 -26.86 7.63 -8.60
N SER A 677 -27.18 7.53 -7.32
CA SER A 677 -28.48 7.78 -6.72
C SER A 677 -28.24 8.55 -5.43
#